data_AF-A0A7W1FRB9-F1
#
_entry.id   AF-A0A7W1FRB9-F1
#
_cell.length_a   1.000
_cell.length_b   1.000
_cell.length_c   1.000
_cell.angle_alpha   90.00
_cell.angle_beta   90.00
_cell.angle_gamma   90.00
#
_symmetry.space_group_name_H-M   'P 1'
#
loop_
_entity.id
_entity.type
_entity.pdbx_description
1 polymer ?
#
loop_
_entity_poly.entity_id
_entity_poly.type
_entity_poly.pdbx_seq_one_letter_code
_entity_poly.pdbx_strand_id
1 'polypeptide(L)'
;METTERNTEPARQLFEELGGTVKDGFPAIHSQVYHTKSGTPYLKTPGVVVLAKPQTNVAGLGGFLEGFDPDLRFTEYLDDPTRLPDSSQLCKTAGQTCFDEETEILTDEGWKPFAELNREELVLTMNPRTGRAEYQRPLAYQRFDYDGFMFGFESPSLSFLTTPDHRQWAKTHGAAEYRFHSTWKIANKKFLVRTASDGWQGTIPSLVEISGFDFSQRLSNHTGRDYGTRASSVPPITFDRQEEIRALALLCVYYATEGSLHKGEGEGVVIYGDHADEVKRIAEVLGLTAHTYVDRRNGCPRTMVHGGKRISRFFQEECGKGSQNKRLPAWVLNLPSDWLKELWDVLVKTDGHVQTGSGTEYLSTTSTTLAGQAQEILCKIGYGSRVRTNKSLEGRLQTYSVCRKTRKQTYVNTGHRIEGKSYRGSVYCVTTENGIVFVRRNGKPHFSGNCYMSFGPRRTTNENAAAYIERLTSAGHGSVLEHSSFNFLLYGISRSVTHELVRHRAGVAISQISQRYVSGSVLRFVERPEYQEDQELHRTFEERADRAASEYEAMAELLLERQEGGASMLTADYRTDARKKVQQTARSLLPNETEAPMVFTGNVRALRHIIEMRADAHAESEIRNLALRLFLCLRTVDPILFGDYDLGELPDGTYTVSTKNRKA
;
A
#
# COMPACT_ATOMS: atom_id res chain seq x y z
N MET A 1 -5.71 21.45 19.32
CA MET A 1 -6.25 21.87 20.63
C MET A 1 -6.94 23.22 20.49
N GLU A 2 -6.24 24.36 20.52
CA GLU A 2 -6.91 25.69 20.49
C GLU A 2 -7.89 25.94 19.33
N THR A 3 -7.66 25.37 18.14
CA THR A 3 -8.59 25.45 16.99
C THR A 3 -9.71 24.41 17.02
N THR A 4 -9.56 23.36 17.83
CA THR A 4 -10.45 22.20 17.89
C THR A 4 -11.60 22.43 18.88
N GLU A 5 -11.30 23.05 20.02
CA GLU A 5 -12.28 23.34 21.09
C GLU A 5 -13.24 24.49 20.73
N ARG A 6 -12.79 25.46 19.91
CA ARG A 6 -13.60 26.64 19.57
C ARG A 6 -14.79 26.34 18.63
N ASN A 7 -14.76 25.22 17.91
CA ASN A 7 -15.84 24.82 16.98
C ASN A 7 -16.65 23.60 17.49
N THR A 8 -16.37 23.06 18.68
CA THR A 8 -17.19 21.96 19.25
C THR A 8 -18.49 22.44 19.88
N GLU A 9 -18.49 23.62 20.51
CA GLU A 9 -19.61 24.07 21.35
C GLU A 9 -20.92 24.31 20.58
N PRO A 10 -20.97 24.98 19.42
CA PRO A 10 -22.24 25.25 18.73
C PRO A 10 -22.97 23.99 18.27
N ALA A 11 -22.23 22.97 17.83
CA ALA A 11 -22.82 21.68 17.44
C ALA A 11 -23.29 20.88 18.66
N ARG A 12 -22.61 21.00 19.80
CA ARG A 12 -23.04 20.39 21.05
C ARG A 12 -24.31 21.07 21.59
N GLN A 13 -24.32 22.40 21.63
CA GLN A 13 -25.47 23.19 22.06
C GLN A 13 -26.70 22.84 21.22
N LEU A 14 -26.60 22.84 19.89
CA LEU A 14 -27.72 22.47 19.02
C LEU A 14 -28.16 21.00 19.19
N PHE A 15 -27.26 20.08 19.52
CA PHE A 15 -27.64 18.71 19.88
C PHE A 15 -28.50 18.68 21.15
N GLU A 16 -28.10 19.42 22.19
CA GLU A 16 -28.84 19.51 23.47
C GLU A 16 -30.18 20.26 23.30
N GLU A 17 -30.22 21.36 22.53
CA GLU A 17 -31.44 22.13 22.19
C GLU A 17 -32.47 21.33 21.39
N LEU A 18 -32.03 20.44 20.49
CA LEU A 18 -32.90 19.53 19.74
C LEU A 18 -33.40 18.32 20.56
N GLY A 19 -33.19 18.31 21.89
CA GLY A 19 -33.57 17.20 22.76
C GLY A 19 -32.68 15.98 22.61
N GLY A 20 -31.43 16.18 22.18
CA GLY A 20 -30.43 15.13 22.05
C GLY A 20 -30.04 14.54 23.40
N THR A 21 -30.08 13.22 23.49
CA THR A 21 -29.72 12.44 24.68
C THR A 21 -28.60 11.47 24.36
N VAL A 22 -27.76 11.14 25.34
CA VAL A 22 -26.72 10.10 25.21
C VAL A 22 -26.91 9.08 26.31
N LYS A 23 -27.15 7.82 25.93
CA LYS A 23 -27.27 6.70 26.87
C LYS A 23 -26.25 5.63 26.50
N ASP A 24 -25.46 5.17 27.48
CA ASP A 24 -24.42 4.13 27.30
C ASP A 24 -23.41 4.44 26.17
N GLY A 25 -23.22 5.74 25.86
CA GLY A 25 -22.39 6.23 24.76
C GLY A 25 -23.05 6.14 23.37
N PHE A 26 -24.36 5.97 23.28
CA PHE A 26 -25.17 6.01 22.06
C PHE A 26 -26.06 7.27 22.07
N PRO A 27 -25.87 8.22 21.14
CA PRO A 27 -26.72 9.39 21.04
C PRO A 27 -28.03 9.10 20.30
N ALA A 28 -29.07 9.83 20.71
CA ALA A 28 -30.40 9.81 20.09
C ALA A 28 -31.03 11.22 20.12
N ILE A 29 -31.55 11.65 18.98
CA ILE A 29 -32.46 12.80 18.85
C ILE A 29 -33.84 12.22 18.55
N HIS A 30 -34.78 12.35 19.47
CA HIS A 30 -36.12 11.78 19.35
C HIS A 30 -37.11 12.76 18.72
N SER A 31 -37.96 12.25 17.85
CA SER A 31 -39.11 12.98 17.31
C SER A 31 -40.39 12.65 18.10
N GLN A 32 -41.18 13.68 18.39
CA GLN A 32 -42.48 13.59 19.05
C GLN A 32 -43.57 13.12 18.08
N VAL A 33 -44.50 12.30 18.58
CA VAL A 33 -45.72 11.89 17.88
C VAL A 33 -46.86 12.81 18.29
N TYR A 34 -47.52 13.37 17.28
CA TYR A 34 -48.74 14.16 17.36
C TYR A 34 -49.90 13.33 16.79
N HIS A 35 -51.14 13.77 17.00
CA HIS A 35 -52.33 13.13 16.44
C HIS A 35 -53.27 14.20 15.89
N THR A 36 -53.89 13.93 14.75
CA THR A 36 -54.94 14.79 14.20
C THR A 36 -56.19 14.77 15.09
N LYS A 37 -57.16 15.63 14.78
CA LYS A 37 -58.50 15.61 15.42
C LYS A 37 -59.23 14.27 15.27
N SER A 38 -58.94 13.49 14.22
CA SER A 38 -59.50 12.15 14.00
C SER A 38 -58.65 11.03 14.65
N GLY A 39 -57.53 11.37 15.29
CA GLY A 39 -56.63 10.43 15.95
C GLY A 39 -55.51 9.86 15.07
N THR A 40 -55.35 10.31 13.83
CA THR A 40 -54.29 9.83 12.93
C THR A 40 -52.92 10.31 13.42
N PRO A 41 -51.96 9.41 13.70
CA PRO A 41 -50.65 9.78 14.22
C PRO A 41 -49.73 10.39 13.14
N TYR A 42 -49.01 11.45 13.50
CA TYR A 42 -47.98 12.06 12.64
C TYR A 42 -46.77 12.58 13.43
N LEU A 43 -45.70 12.94 12.73
CA LEU A 43 -44.47 13.50 13.29
C LEU A 43 -44.08 14.78 12.54
N LYS A 44 -43.46 15.74 13.24
CA LYS A 44 -43.01 17.04 12.67
C LYS A 44 -41.52 17.08 12.30
N THR A 45 -40.69 16.19 12.84
CA THR A 45 -39.24 16.17 12.52
C THR A 45 -38.69 14.74 12.40
N PRO A 46 -37.52 14.55 11.78
CA PRO A 46 -36.80 13.28 11.82
C PRO A 46 -36.34 12.91 13.24
N GLY A 47 -36.48 11.65 13.60
CA GLY A 47 -35.84 11.02 14.75
C GLY A 47 -34.66 10.16 14.30
N VAL A 48 -33.52 10.29 14.99
CA VAL A 48 -32.26 9.58 14.70
C VAL A 48 -31.75 8.94 15.98
N VAL A 49 -31.59 7.61 15.99
CA VAL A 49 -31.08 6.85 17.15
C VAL A 49 -29.89 6.02 16.69
N VAL A 50 -28.70 6.18 17.29
CA VAL A 50 -27.57 5.30 16.99
C VAL A 50 -27.79 3.93 17.65
N LEU A 51 -27.93 2.88 16.83
CA LEU A 51 -28.13 1.50 17.27
C LEU A 51 -26.82 0.76 17.49
N ALA A 52 -25.82 1.01 16.65
CA ALA A 52 -24.50 0.38 16.77
C ALA A 52 -23.40 1.31 16.23
N LYS A 53 -22.24 1.23 16.88
CA LYS A 53 -20.97 1.87 16.51
C LYS A 53 -19.86 0.80 16.54
N PRO A 54 -18.68 1.03 15.94
CA PRO A 54 -17.58 0.09 16.04
C PRO A 54 -17.14 -0.12 17.49
N GLN A 55 -16.70 -1.34 17.80
CA GLN A 55 -15.92 -1.65 18.99
C GLN A 55 -14.57 -2.21 18.53
N THR A 56 -13.48 -1.63 19.00
CA THR A 56 -12.14 -1.82 18.41
C THR A 56 -11.15 -2.28 19.45
N ASN A 57 -10.94 -3.59 19.51
CA ASN A 57 -9.97 -4.21 20.42
C ASN A 57 -8.56 -4.25 19.80
N VAL A 58 -7.77 -3.19 19.98
CA VAL A 58 -6.35 -3.18 19.54
C VAL A 58 -5.49 -4.21 20.27
N ALA A 59 -5.81 -4.60 21.51
CA ALA A 59 -5.07 -5.63 22.23
C ALA A 59 -5.18 -7.03 21.56
N GLY A 60 -6.16 -7.23 20.67
CA GLY A 60 -6.20 -8.39 19.77
C GLY A 60 -5.00 -8.47 18.81
N LEU A 61 -4.23 -7.39 18.64
CA LEU A 61 -2.96 -7.39 17.91
C LEU A 61 -1.78 -7.93 18.75
N GLY A 62 -1.95 -8.25 20.04
CA GLY A 62 -0.88 -8.72 20.95
C GLY A 62 0.04 -9.77 20.34
N GLY A 63 -0.49 -10.98 20.10
CA GLY A 63 0.28 -12.08 19.50
C GLY A 63 0.75 -11.85 18.05
N PHE A 64 0.34 -10.76 17.40
CA PHE A 64 0.93 -10.30 16.13
C PHE A 64 2.12 -9.36 16.39
N LEU A 65 1.99 -8.40 17.31
CA LEU A 65 3.04 -7.42 17.66
C LEU A 65 4.18 -8.06 18.48
N GLU A 66 3.88 -9.06 19.31
CA GLU A 66 4.84 -9.94 20.00
C GLU A 66 5.63 -10.83 19.02
N GLY A 67 5.15 -11.01 17.78
CA GLY A 67 5.83 -11.75 16.72
C GLY A 67 6.93 -10.97 15.98
N PHE A 68 7.28 -9.79 16.48
CA PHE A 68 8.37 -8.93 15.98
C PHE A 68 9.46 -8.75 17.05
N ASP A 69 10.62 -8.24 16.63
CA ASP A 69 11.79 -8.03 17.51
C ASP A 69 11.45 -7.10 18.71
N PRO A 70 11.75 -7.48 19.97
CA PRO A 70 11.47 -6.67 21.15
C PRO A 70 12.07 -5.25 21.13
N ASP A 71 13.23 -5.03 20.51
CA ASP A 71 13.88 -3.71 20.48
C ASP A 71 13.08 -2.66 19.69
N LEU A 72 12.16 -3.12 18.83
CA LEU A 72 11.21 -2.28 18.09
C LEU A 72 10.16 -1.64 19.00
N ARG A 73 9.89 -2.27 20.15
CA ARG A 73 8.87 -1.87 21.14
C ARG A 73 7.49 -1.66 20.51
N PHE A 74 7.12 -2.55 19.58
CA PHE A 74 5.84 -2.50 18.84
C PHE A 74 4.64 -2.80 19.74
N THR A 75 4.80 -3.63 20.77
CA THR A 75 3.78 -3.92 21.79
C THR A 75 3.30 -2.66 22.50
N GLU A 76 4.15 -1.64 22.70
CA GLU A 76 3.77 -0.36 23.31
C GLU A 76 2.69 0.42 22.54
N TYR A 77 2.32 0.00 21.32
CA TYR A 77 1.15 0.51 20.61
C TYR A 77 -0.17 0.18 21.32
N LEU A 78 -0.21 -0.94 22.03
CA LEU A 78 -1.35 -1.39 22.81
C LEU A 78 -1.52 -0.53 24.07
N ASP A 79 -0.39 -0.09 24.63
CA ASP A 79 -0.29 0.69 25.86
C ASP A 79 -0.27 2.22 25.61
N ASP A 80 -0.84 2.69 24.50
CA ASP A 80 -0.93 4.13 24.21
C ASP A 80 -1.85 4.82 25.25
N PRO A 81 -1.35 5.75 26.09
CA PRO A 81 -2.05 6.22 27.29
C PRO A 81 -3.29 7.07 26.98
N THR A 82 -3.43 7.56 25.75
CA THR A 82 -4.63 8.27 25.30
C THR A 82 -5.59 7.28 24.63
N ARG A 83 -6.79 7.09 25.19
CA ARG A 83 -7.84 6.33 24.52
C ARG A 83 -8.50 7.16 23.42
N LEU A 84 -8.66 6.58 22.22
CA LEU A 84 -9.49 7.13 21.15
C LEU A 84 -10.93 6.59 21.20
N PRO A 85 -11.89 7.27 20.56
CA PRO A 85 -13.11 6.62 20.09
C PRO A 85 -12.76 5.40 19.24
N ASP A 86 -13.43 4.27 19.48
CA ASP A 86 -13.16 2.99 18.82
C ASP A 86 -13.22 3.10 17.27
N SER A 87 -14.08 3.95 16.71
CA SER A 87 -14.13 4.30 15.29
C SER A 87 -12.84 4.97 14.78
N SER A 88 -12.38 6.04 15.43
CA SER A 88 -11.10 6.69 15.17
C SER A 88 -9.91 5.76 15.31
N GLN A 89 -9.91 4.88 16.32
CA GLN A 89 -8.86 3.89 16.53
C GLN A 89 -8.78 2.92 15.33
N LEU A 90 -9.92 2.45 14.82
CA LEU A 90 -9.96 1.55 13.66
C LEU A 90 -9.43 2.23 12.39
N CYS A 91 -9.88 3.45 12.11
CA CYS A 91 -9.38 4.26 10.97
C CYS A 91 -7.86 4.53 11.08
N LYS A 92 -7.36 4.79 12.29
CA LYS A 92 -5.92 5.00 12.57
C LYS A 92 -5.08 3.74 12.33
N THR A 93 -5.60 2.57 12.69
CA THR A 93 -4.94 1.28 12.45
C THR A 93 -4.98 0.86 10.97
N ALA A 94 -5.99 1.28 10.21
CA ALA A 94 -6.10 0.94 8.78
C ALA A 94 -5.12 1.70 7.86
N GLY A 95 -4.72 2.92 8.21
CA GLY A 95 -3.97 3.84 7.32
C GLY A 95 -2.46 3.59 7.19
N GLN A 96 -2.02 2.34 7.01
CA GLN A 96 -0.64 1.92 7.31
C GLN A 96 0.14 1.13 6.20
N THR A 97 -0.32 1.02 4.94
CA THR A 97 0.10 -0.04 3.97
C THR A 97 -0.02 0.30 2.44
N CYS A 98 0.63 -0.31 1.40
CA CYS A 98 1.78 -1.22 1.16
C CYS A 98 2.15 -1.30 -0.37
N PHE A 99 3.14 -2.13 -0.80
CA PHE A 99 3.46 -2.50 -2.20
C PHE A 99 2.75 -3.81 -2.66
N ASP A 100 2.79 -4.18 -3.94
CA ASP A 100 2.24 -5.45 -4.47
C ASP A 100 3.27 -6.61 -4.58
N GLU A 101 2.82 -7.79 -5.04
CA GLU A 101 3.61 -9.03 -5.11
C GLU A 101 4.71 -9.10 -6.20
N GLU A 102 4.58 -8.45 -7.36
CA GLU A 102 5.63 -8.49 -8.41
C GLU A 102 6.77 -7.49 -8.15
N THR A 103 6.77 -6.81 -7.01
CA THR A 103 7.80 -5.84 -6.63
C THR A 103 8.92 -6.52 -5.84
N GLU A 104 10.16 -6.32 -6.28
CA GLU A 104 11.37 -6.86 -5.66
C GLU A 104 12.07 -5.78 -4.82
N ILE A 105 12.79 -6.19 -3.77
CA ILE A 105 13.65 -5.36 -2.94
C ILE A 105 15.11 -5.81 -3.05
N LEU A 106 16.05 -4.88 -2.89
CA LEU A 106 17.48 -5.21 -2.86
C LEU A 106 17.94 -5.47 -1.42
N THR A 107 18.43 -6.69 -1.18
CA THR A 107 19.10 -7.11 0.05
C THR A 107 20.63 -7.07 -0.09
N ASP A 108 21.36 -7.43 0.96
CA ASP A 108 22.79 -7.75 0.93
C ASP A 108 23.09 -9.12 0.29
N GLU A 109 22.11 -10.03 0.24
CA GLU A 109 22.13 -11.24 -0.60
C GLU A 109 21.74 -10.98 -2.08
N GLY A 110 21.38 -9.73 -2.44
CA GLY A 110 20.95 -9.32 -3.78
C GLY A 110 19.43 -9.10 -3.91
N TRP A 111 18.90 -9.14 -5.13
CA TRP A 111 17.48 -8.84 -5.39
C TRP A 111 16.58 -10.04 -5.10
N LYS A 112 15.52 -9.82 -4.30
CA LYS A 112 14.48 -10.82 -3.98
C LYS A 112 13.07 -10.23 -4.09
N PRO A 113 12.04 -11.00 -4.48
CA PRO A 113 10.64 -10.64 -4.21
C PRO A 113 10.41 -10.46 -2.71
N PHE A 114 9.50 -9.55 -2.31
CA PHE A 114 9.17 -9.37 -0.88
C PHE A 114 8.70 -10.64 -0.17
N ALA A 115 8.14 -11.61 -0.91
CA ALA A 115 7.67 -12.89 -0.39
C ALA A 115 8.80 -13.88 -0.02
N GLU A 116 10.04 -13.64 -0.49
CA GLU A 116 11.19 -14.56 -0.34
C GLU A 116 12.21 -14.10 0.71
N LEU A 117 11.87 -13.06 1.50
CA LEU A 117 12.75 -12.52 2.54
C LEU A 117 12.86 -13.47 3.75
N ASN A 118 14.08 -13.87 4.08
CA ASN A 118 14.40 -14.81 5.17
C ASN A 118 14.32 -14.17 6.57
N ARG A 119 14.24 -12.84 6.65
CA ARG A 119 14.20 -12.01 7.89
C ARG A 119 15.53 -11.72 8.56
N GLU A 120 16.61 -12.33 8.09
CA GLU A 120 17.97 -12.11 8.57
C GLU A 120 18.75 -11.12 7.70
N GLU A 121 18.29 -10.85 6.46
CA GLU A 121 18.92 -9.93 5.51
C GLU A 121 18.96 -8.46 5.95
N LEU A 122 19.89 -7.70 5.38
CA LEU A 122 19.88 -6.24 5.37
C LEU A 122 19.29 -5.73 4.05
N VAL A 123 18.44 -4.70 4.08
CA VAL A 123 17.87 -4.08 2.86
C VAL A 123 18.60 -2.80 2.49
N LEU A 124 18.80 -2.57 1.19
CA LEU A 124 19.42 -1.34 0.72
C LEU A 124 18.42 -0.19 0.83
N THR A 125 18.87 0.88 1.47
CA THR A 125 18.15 2.13 1.63
C THR A 125 19.09 3.30 1.32
N MET A 126 18.64 4.54 1.54
CA MET A 126 19.40 5.75 1.29
C MET A 126 19.21 6.75 2.41
N ASN A 127 20.33 7.22 2.95
CA ASN A 127 20.37 8.22 3.99
C ASN A 127 19.74 9.53 3.50
N PRO A 128 18.65 10.04 4.12
CA PRO A 128 17.96 11.22 3.62
C PRO A 128 18.74 12.54 3.85
N ARG A 129 19.84 12.52 4.63
CA ARG A 129 20.69 13.70 4.87
C ARG A 129 21.90 13.75 3.93
N THR A 130 22.56 12.62 3.68
CA THR A 130 23.77 12.55 2.83
C THR A 130 23.47 12.12 1.40
N GLY A 131 22.28 11.56 1.15
CA GLY A 131 21.88 11.01 -0.15
C GLY A 131 22.61 9.72 -0.55
N ARG A 132 23.53 9.22 0.28
CA ARG A 132 24.28 7.98 0.06
C ARG A 132 23.41 6.75 0.33
N ALA A 133 23.70 5.65 -0.36
CA ALA A 133 23.13 4.36 -0.04
C ALA A 133 23.72 3.81 1.27
N GLU A 134 22.91 3.12 2.04
CA GLU A 134 23.26 2.45 3.30
C GLU A 134 22.45 1.15 3.42
N TYR A 135 23.00 0.10 4.02
CA TYR A 135 22.23 -1.10 4.38
C TYR A 135 21.64 -0.95 5.78
N GLN A 136 20.38 -1.35 5.97
CA GLN A 136 19.74 -1.40 7.29
C GLN A 136 19.06 -2.76 7.48
N ARG A 137 19.11 -3.31 8.70
CA ARG A 137 18.25 -4.44 9.09
C ARG A 137 16.80 -3.96 9.05
N PRO A 138 15.88 -4.65 8.35
CA PRO A 138 14.47 -4.32 8.41
C PRO A 138 13.94 -4.40 9.84
N LEU A 139 13.29 -3.33 10.26
CA LEU A 139 12.64 -3.23 11.55
C LEU A 139 11.36 -4.08 11.59
N ALA A 140 10.71 -4.35 10.46
CA ALA A 140 9.55 -5.25 10.42
C ALA A 140 9.27 -5.68 8.98
N TYR A 141 8.69 -6.87 8.80
CA TYR A 141 8.21 -7.40 7.50
C TYR A 141 6.68 -7.43 7.47
N GLN A 142 6.05 -7.08 6.35
CA GLN A 142 4.60 -6.99 6.20
C GLN A 142 4.12 -7.87 5.03
N ARG A 143 3.03 -8.62 5.24
CA ARG A 143 2.22 -9.28 4.20
C ARG A 143 0.76 -9.33 4.64
N PHE A 144 -0.17 -9.01 3.76
CA PHE A 144 -1.61 -9.29 3.90
C PHE A 144 -2.28 -9.28 2.53
N ASP A 145 -3.52 -9.76 2.42
CA ASP A 145 -4.26 -9.78 1.15
C ASP A 145 -5.08 -8.50 0.92
N TYR A 146 -5.04 -8.00 -0.31
CA TYR A 146 -5.70 -6.77 -0.74
C TYR A 146 -6.58 -7.06 -1.96
N ASP A 147 -7.81 -6.54 -1.96
CA ASP A 147 -8.74 -6.54 -3.10
C ASP A 147 -9.25 -5.11 -3.27
N GLY A 148 -8.78 -4.38 -4.29
CA GLY A 148 -9.00 -2.94 -4.39
C GLY A 148 -8.24 -2.26 -5.52
N PHE A 149 -8.04 -0.95 -5.39
CA PHE A 149 -7.47 -0.09 -6.42
C PHE A 149 -6.03 0.34 -6.09
N MET A 150 -5.11 0.15 -7.03
CA MET A 150 -3.71 0.57 -6.93
C MET A 150 -3.31 1.53 -8.05
N PHE A 151 -2.32 2.37 -7.78
CA PHE A 151 -1.68 3.23 -8.77
C PHE A 151 -0.48 2.52 -9.40
N GLY A 152 -0.60 2.26 -10.70
CA GLY A 152 0.50 1.79 -11.54
C GLY A 152 1.21 2.95 -12.23
N PHE A 153 2.53 2.87 -12.37
CA PHE A 153 3.31 3.73 -13.27
C PHE A 153 4.27 2.87 -14.08
N GLU A 154 4.37 3.13 -15.38
CA GLU A 154 5.21 2.36 -16.28
C GLU A 154 5.92 3.28 -17.28
N SER A 155 7.26 3.22 -17.31
CA SER A 155 8.10 4.07 -18.16
C SER A 155 9.43 3.38 -18.52
N PRO A 156 10.24 3.93 -19.44
CA PRO A 156 11.53 3.35 -19.81
C PRO A 156 12.58 3.25 -18.67
N SER A 157 12.42 3.97 -17.55
CA SER A 157 13.40 4.06 -16.45
C SER A 157 12.83 3.94 -15.03
N LEU A 158 11.51 3.79 -14.89
CA LEU A 158 10.82 3.63 -13.60
C LEU A 158 9.55 2.80 -13.81
N SER A 159 9.25 1.90 -12.86
CA SER A 159 8.00 1.16 -12.80
C SER A 159 7.62 0.93 -11.32
N PHE A 160 6.33 1.01 -11.00
CA PHE A 160 5.79 0.64 -9.69
C PHE A 160 4.30 0.31 -9.79
N LEU A 161 3.80 -0.49 -8.83
CA LEU A 161 2.39 -0.64 -8.51
C LEU A 161 2.26 -0.48 -6.99
N THR A 162 1.43 0.46 -6.53
CA THR A 162 1.38 0.87 -5.10
C THR A 162 -0.04 1.21 -4.66
N THR A 163 -0.36 1.00 -3.37
CA THR A 163 -1.65 1.46 -2.82
C THR A 163 -1.78 2.99 -2.88
N PRO A 164 -2.99 3.55 -2.77
CA PRO A 164 -3.23 5.00 -2.75
C PRO A 164 -2.39 5.75 -1.71
N ASP A 165 -2.31 5.20 -0.51
CA ASP A 165 -1.65 5.78 0.65
C ASP A 165 -0.13 5.58 0.70
N HIS A 166 0.42 4.72 -0.18
CA HIS A 166 1.84 4.36 -0.18
C HIS A 166 2.77 5.59 -0.25
N ARG A 167 3.84 5.57 0.54
CA ARG A 167 4.77 6.69 0.66
C ARG A 167 5.79 6.69 -0.47
N GLN A 168 5.61 7.60 -1.43
CA GLN A 168 6.60 7.95 -2.44
C GLN A 168 7.66 8.88 -1.82
N TRP A 169 8.95 8.52 -1.93
CA TRP A 169 10.06 9.43 -1.63
C TRP A 169 10.32 10.31 -2.86
N ALA A 170 9.73 11.50 -2.87
CA ALA A 170 9.54 12.29 -4.08
C ALA A 170 9.86 13.78 -3.90
N LYS A 171 10.26 14.41 -5.01
CA LYS A 171 10.44 15.86 -5.12
C LYS A 171 9.44 16.41 -6.13
N THR A 172 8.35 17.02 -5.65
CA THR A 172 7.33 17.66 -6.50
C THR A 172 7.89 18.86 -7.26
N HIS A 173 7.33 19.17 -8.43
CA HIS A 173 7.69 20.38 -9.18
C HIS A 173 7.66 21.64 -8.28
N GLY A 174 8.73 22.45 -8.33
CA GLY A 174 8.89 23.66 -7.50
C GLY A 174 9.32 23.44 -6.04
N ALA A 175 9.44 22.20 -5.56
CA ALA A 175 10.01 21.95 -4.23
C ALA A 175 11.55 22.04 -4.24
N ALA A 176 12.13 22.54 -3.14
CA ALA A 176 13.57 22.52 -2.93
C ALA A 176 14.08 21.10 -2.65
N GLU A 177 13.41 20.35 -1.77
CA GLU A 177 13.89 19.04 -1.30
C GLU A 177 12.99 17.84 -1.64
N TYR A 178 13.57 16.65 -1.50
CA TYR A 178 12.82 15.39 -1.46
C TYR A 178 12.12 15.23 -0.11
N ARG A 179 10.92 14.64 -0.13
CA ARG A 179 10.14 14.32 1.07
C ARG A 179 9.16 13.19 0.79
N PHE A 180 8.55 12.66 1.85
CA PHE A 180 7.47 11.69 1.70
C PHE A 180 6.17 12.35 1.22
N HIS A 181 5.52 11.69 0.28
CA HIS A 181 4.21 12.02 -0.28
C HIS A 181 3.42 10.72 -0.42
N SER A 182 2.11 10.69 -0.15
CA SER A 182 1.28 9.55 -0.58
C SER A 182 1.18 9.53 -2.11
N THR A 183 1.09 8.34 -2.71
CA THR A 183 0.92 8.21 -4.16
C THR A 183 -0.32 9.00 -4.63
N TRP A 184 -1.46 8.89 -3.95
CA TRP A 184 -2.69 9.63 -4.24
C TRP A 184 -2.48 11.16 -4.32
N LYS A 185 -1.81 11.77 -3.33
CA LYS A 185 -1.59 13.22 -3.25
C LYS A 185 -0.68 13.78 -4.36
N ILE A 186 0.06 12.91 -5.07
CA ILE A 186 0.90 13.29 -6.22
C ILE A 186 0.53 12.56 -7.53
N ALA A 187 -0.50 11.71 -7.54
CA ALA A 187 -0.86 10.85 -8.67
C ALA A 187 -1.11 11.63 -9.98
N ASN A 188 -1.66 12.84 -9.88
CA ASN A 188 -1.92 13.73 -11.01
C ASN A 188 -0.87 14.84 -11.21
N LYS A 189 0.21 14.86 -10.41
CA LYS A 189 1.22 15.94 -10.37
C LYS A 189 2.53 15.49 -11.01
N LYS A 190 3.33 16.43 -11.52
CA LYS A 190 4.72 16.15 -11.94
C LYS A 190 5.65 16.11 -10.73
N PHE A 191 6.41 15.02 -10.60
CA PHE A 191 7.39 14.85 -9.53
C PHE A 191 8.60 14.04 -10.01
N LEU A 192 9.69 14.13 -9.24
CA LEU A 192 10.91 13.35 -9.41
C LEU A 192 11.00 12.25 -8.35
N VAL A 193 11.47 11.08 -8.75
CA VAL A 193 11.85 9.95 -7.87
C VAL A 193 13.31 9.60 -8.14
N ARG A 194 14.09 9.28 -7.09
CA ARG A 194 15.48 8.83 -7.25
C ARG A 194 15.55 7.39 -7.73
N THR A 195 16.40 7.16 -8.72
CA THR A 195 16.70 5.82 -9.30
C THR A 195 18.11 5.33 -8.97
N ALA A 196 18.92 6.16 -8.30
CA ALA A 196 20.20 5.80 -7.67
C ALA A 196 20.54 6.78 -6.54
N SER A 197 21.60 6.46 -5.79
CA SER A 197 22.08 7.26 -4.66
C SER A 197 22.99 8.42 -5.09
N ASP A 198 23.55 9.15 -4.12
CA ASP A 198 24.69 10.07 -4.31
C ASP A 198 26.06 9.41 -4.05
N GLY A 199 26.09 8.10 -3.75
CA GLY A 199 27.32 7.33 -3.52
C GLY A 199 27.16 6.26 -2.44
N TRP A 200 28.23 5.49 -2.23
CA TRP A 200 28.34 4.37 -1.30
C TRP A 200 29.68 4.48 -0.58
N GLN A 201 29.66 4.44 0.76
CA GLN A 201 30.89 4.54 1.53
C GLN A 201 31.74 3.28 1.39
N GLY A 202 31.12 2.11 1.60
CA GLY A 202 31.78 0.82 1.52
C GLY A 202 32.89 0.61 2.55
N THR A 203 33.53 -0.54 2.45
CA THR A 203 34.73 -0.90 3.21
C THR A 203 35.68 -1.70 2.32
N ILE A 204 36.97 -1.50 2.48
CA ILE A 204 37.99 -2.42 1.95
C ILE A 204 38.26 -3.43 3.08
N PRO A 205 38.19 -4.75 2.85
CA PRO A 205 38.57 -5.74 3.84
C PRO A 205 40.00 -5.52 4.34
N SER A 206 40.28 -5.81 5.62
CA SER A 206 41.65 -5.85 6.14
C SER A 206 42.40 -7.12 5.75
N LEU A 207 41.68 -8.13 5.26
CA LEU A 207 42.20 -9.41 4.81
C LEU A 207 41.19 -10.04 3.85
N VAL A 208 41.67 -10.65 2.75
CA VAL A 208 40.91 -11.61 1.94
C VAL A 208 41.69 -12.91 1.86
N GLU A 209 41.06 -14.04 2.19
CA GLU A 209 41.67 -15.37 2.12
C GLU A 209 41.13 -16.16 0.91
N ILE A 210 42.04 -16.80 0.18
CA ILE A 210 41.75 -17.93 -0.70
C ILE A 210 42.10 -19.20 0.08
N SER A 211 41.08 -19.89 0.59
CA SER A 211 41.29 -20.96 1.56
C SER A 211 42.08 -22.17 1.04
N GLY A 212 42.81 -22.77 1.98
CA GLY A 212 43.53 -24.01 1.77
C GLY A 212 42.59 -25.21 1.62
N PHE A 213 43.18 -26.38 1.35
CA PHE A 213 42.47 -27.65 1.42
C PHE A 213 43.42 -28.83 1.65
N ASP A 214 42.95 -29.82 2.40
CA ASP A 214 43.60 -31.12 2.49
C ASP A 214 43.14 -32.05 1.37
N PHE A 215 44.03 -32.93 0.93
CA PHE A 215 43.68 -34.04 0.04
C PHE A 215 44.50 -35.30 0.36
N SER A 216 43.87 -36.45 0.17
CA SER A 216 44.53 -37.75 0.28
C SER A 216 44.82 -38.32 -1.11
N GLN A 217 46.05 -38.77 -1.33
CA GLN A 217 46.47 -39.45 -2.55
C GLN A 217 46.90 -40.88 -2.21
N ARG A 218 46.31 -41.87 -2.87
CA ARG A 218 46.82 -43.25 -2.84
C ARG A 218 48.16 -43.29 -3.57
N LEU A 219 49.20 -43.73 -2.89
CA LEU A 219 50.50 -44.02 -3.47
C LEU A 219 50.46 -45.42 -4.09
N SER A 220 50.90 -45.53 -5.34
CA SER A 220 51.15 -46.82 -5.98
C SER A 220 52.56 -47.29 -5.61
N ASN A 221 52.67 -48.43 -4.94
CA ASN A 221 53.92 -49.17 -4.81
C ASN A 221 53.96 -50.28 -5.88
N HIS A 222 55.07 -50.37 -6.61
CA HIS A 222 55.24 -51.34 -7.71
C HIS A 222 55.25 -52.82 -7.28
N THR A 223 55.10 -53.10 -5.99
CA THR A 223 54.97 -54.44 -5.39
C THR A 223 53.52 -54.90 -5.15
N GLY A 224 52.53 -54.01 -5.32
CA GLY A 224 51.17 -54.40 -5.70
C GLY A 224 50.27 -55.09 -4.66
N ARG A 225 50.49 -54.91 -3.34
CA ARG A 225 49.56 -55.43 -2.31
C ARG A 225 49.10 -54.48 -1.20
N ASP A 226 49.83 -53.40 -0.89
CA ASP A 226 49.45 -52.45 0.19
C ASP A 226 49.51 -50.98 -0.27
N TYR A 227 48.35 -50.37 -0.53
CA TYR A 227 48.26 -48.97 -0.96
C TYR A 227 48.37 -47.98 0.21
N GLY A 228 49.56 -47.45 0.44
CA GLY A 228 49.77 -46.33 1.36
C GLY A 228 48.99 -45.09 0.93
N THR A 229 48.40 -44.36 1.88
CA THR A 229 47.68 -43.11 1.61
C THR A 229 48.48 -41.93 2.14
N ARG A 230 48.89 -41.03 1.25
CA ARG A 230 49.55 -39.77 1.61
C ARG A 230 48.51 -38.68 1.78
N ALA A 231 48.33 -38.17 3.00
CA ALA A 231 47.70 -36.88 3.22
C ALA A 231 48.65 -35.75 2.80
N SER A 232 48.12 -34.73 2.14
CA SER A 232 48.84 -33.51 1.75
C SER A 232 47.92 -32.31 2.01
N SER A 233 48.46 -31.26 2.62
CA SER A 233 47.74 -29.99 2.83
C SER A 233 48.21 -28.94 1.83
N VAL A 234 47.29 -28.16 1.29
CA VAL A 234 47.57 -26.95 0.50
C VAL A 234 47.20 -25.75 1.37
N PRO A 235 48.15 -24.89 1.77
CA PRO A 235 47.86 -23.75 2.64
C PRO A 235 47.01 -22.68 1.92
N PRO A 236 46.30 -21.83 2.67
CA PRO A 236 45.61 -20.66 2.12
C PRO A 236 46.58 -19.67 1.47
N ILE A 237 46.03 -18.74 0.70
CA ILE A 237 46.71 -17.50 0.30
C ILE A 237 45.95 -16.33 0.91
N THR A 238 46.67 -15.39 1.52
CA THR A 238 46.14 -14.22 2.23
C THR A 238 46.56 -12.94 1.52
N PHE A 239 45.62 -12.02 1.33
CA PHE A 239 45.86 -10.69 0.77
C PHE A 239 45.45 -9.63 1.79
N ASP A 240 46.40 -8.85 2.28
CA ASP A 240 46.19 -7.77 3.26
C ASP A 240 46.54 -6.38 2.71
N ARG A 241 47.27 -6.31 1.58
CA ARG A 241 47.59 -5.05 0.91
C ARG A 241 46.42 -4.62 0.01
N GLN A 242 46.07 -3.33 0.07
CA GLN A 242 44.97 -2.78 -0.75
C GLN A 242 45.16 -3.01 -2.26
N GLU A 243 46.41 -3.00 -2.75
CA GLU A 243 46.75 -3.29 -4.15
C GLU A 243 46.43 -4.73 -4.56
N GLU A 244 46.65 -5.70 -3.67
CA GLU A 244 46.29 -7.11 -3.88
C GLU A 244 44.78 -7.30 -3.86
N ILE A 245 44.08 -6.72 -2.88
CA ILE A 245 42.63 -6.81 -2.74
C ILE A 245 41.93 -6.20 -3.97
N ARG A 246 42.47 -5.08 -4.50
CA ARG A 246 42.03 -4.46 -5.76
C ARG A 246 42.32 -5.36 -6.97
N ALA A 247 43.52 -5.93 -7.06
CA ALA A 247 43.87 -6.87 -8.14
C ALA A 247 42.97 -8.12 -8.13
N LEU A 248 42.65 -8.66 -6.96
CA LEU A 248 41.74 -9.81 -6.81
C LEU A 248 40.30 -9.45 -7.20
N ALA A 249 39.81 -8.26 -6.81
CA ALA A 249 38.49 -7.78 -7.22
C ALA A 249 38.40 -7.59 -8.75
N LEU A 250 39.44 -7.06 -9.38
CA LEU A 250 39.56 -6.98 -10.85
C LEU A 250 39.59 -8.37 -11.48
N LEU A 251 40.35 -9.33 -10.92
CA LEU A 251 40.37 -10.72 -11.41
C LEU A 251 39.01 -11.41 -11.25
N CYS A 252 38.23 -11.06 -10.21
CA CYS A 252 36.84 -11.51 -10.05
C CYS A 252 35.92 -10.96 -11.16
N VAL A 253 36.09 -9.71 -11.59
CA VAL A 253 35.36 -9.17 -12.75
C VAL A 253 35.77 -9.86 -14.04
N TYR A 254 37.07 -9.94 -14.35
CA TYR A 254 37.57 -10.66 -15.54
C TYR A 254 37.12 -12.12 -15.56
N TYR A 255 37.07 -12.78 -14.39
CA TYR A 255 36.53 -14.13 -14.31
C TYR A 255 35.01 -14.16 -14.49
N ALA A 256 34.26 -13.20 -13.94
CA ALA A 256 32.80 -13.17 -14.02
C ALA A 256 32.29 -13.05 -15.47
N THR A 257 33.01 -12.33 -16.31
CA THR A 257 32.69 -12.11 -17.73
C THR A 257 33.44 -13.11 -18.62
N GLU A 258 34.74 -12.91 -18.81
CA GLU A 258 35.61 -13.62 -19.75
C GLU A 258 36.30 -14.87 -19.16
N GLY A 259 35.86 -15.36 -18.01
CA GLY A 259 36.53 -16.44 -17.28
C GLY A 259 35.95 -17.85 -17.47
N SER A 260 36.82 -18.85 -17.61
CA SER A 260 36.48 -20.26 -17.36
C SER A 260 37.44 -20.94 -16.38
N LEU A 261 36.98 -22.05 -15.79
CA LEU A 261 37.81 -22.92 -14.95
C LEU A 261 38.55 -23.92 -15.86
N HIS A 262 39.87 -23.97 -15.78
CA HIS A 262 40.67 -24.96 -16.49
C HIS A 262 41.07 -26.10 -15.55
N LYS A 263 40.69 -27.33 -15.91
CA LYS A 263 41.05 -28.55 -15.19
C LYS A 263 42.09 -29.35 -15.98
N GLY A 264 43.20 -29.69 -15.33
CA GLY A 264 44.30 -30.41 -15.95
C GLY A 264 45.64 -30.03 -15.31
N GLU A 265 46.71 -30.28 -16.06
CA GLU A 265 48.05 -29.81 -15.71
C GLU A 265 48.06 -28.27 -15.62
N GLY A 266 48.56 -27.73 -14.52
CA GLY A 266 48.58 -26.28 -14.27
C GLY A 266 47.23 -25.65 -13.90
N GLU A 267 46.24 -26.41 -13.40
CA GLU A 267 44.89 -25.97 -12.97
C GLU A 267 44.79 -24.53 -12.41
N GLY A 268 43.73 -23.82 -12.81
CA GLY A 268 43.52 -22.40 -12.51
C GLY A 268 42.35 -21.80 -13.29
N VAL A 269 42.44 -20.52 -13.66
CA VAL A 269 41.44 -19.82 -14.47
C VAL A 269 42.01 -19.35 -15.81
N VAL A 270 41.22 -19.47 -16.87
CA VAL A 270 41.51 -18.93 -18.20
C VAL A 270 40.63 -17.73 -18.43
N ILE A 271 41.23 -16.58 -18.73
CA ILE A 271 40.55 -15.39 -19.22
C ILE A 271 40.69 -15.35 -20.75
N TYR A 272 39.58 -15.20 -21.47
CA TYR A 272 39.55 -15.00 -22.92
C TYR A 272 39.76 -13.52 -23.28
N GLY A 273 39.96 -13.22 -24.57
CA GLY A 273 40.06 -11.84 -25.06
C GLY A 273 41.46 -11.24 -25.01
N ASP A 274 41.58 -9.99 -25.48
CA ASP A 274 42.86 -9.30 -25.71
C ASP A 274 43.50 -8.68 -24.46
N HIS A 275 42.86 -8.84 -23.30
CA HIS A 275 43.21 -8.19 -22.02
C HIS A 275 44.47 -8.77 -21.35
N ALA A 276 45.34 -9.43 -22.13
CA ALA A 276 46.42 -10.29 -21.66
C ALA A 276 47.41 -9.60 -20.73
N ASP A 277 47.85 -8.39 -21.05
CA ASP A 277 48.87 -7.69 -20.27
C ASP A 277 48.30 -7.10 -18.97
N GLU A 278 47.00 -6.89 -18.91
CA GLU A 278 46.28 -6.42 -17.71
C GLU A 278 46.05 -7.57 -16.74
N VAL A 279 45.61 -8.72 -17.25
CA VAL A 279 45.49 -9.97 -16.48
C VAL A 279 46.86 -10.46 -15.97
N LYS A 280 47.95 -10.28 -16.73
CA LYS A 280 49.32 -10.55 -16.25
C LYS A 280 49.73 -9.65 -15.09
N ARG A 281 49.56 -8.33 -15.20
CA ARG A 281 49.87 -7.39 -14.11
C ARG A 281 49.06 -7.67 -12.85
N ILE A 282 47.78 -8.03 -13.02
CA ILE A 282 46.91 -8.47 -11.92
C ILE A 282 47.46 -9.74 -11.26
N ALA A 283 47.86 -10.74 -12.04
CA ALA A 283 48.45 -11.97 -11.50
C ALA A 283 49.79 -11.70 -10.78
N GLU A 284 50.66 -10.86 -11.34
CA GLU A 284 51.94 -10.45 -10.77
C GLU A 284 51.78 -9.77 -9.39
N VAL A 285 50.84 -8.83 -9.26
CA VAL A 285 50.50 -8.19 -7.98
C VAL A 285 50.01 -9.20 -6.94
N LEU A 286 49.27 -10.23 -7.37
CA LEU A 286 48.78 -11.32 -6.52
C LEU A 286 49.83 -12.42 -6.24
N GLY A 287 51.06 -12.29 -6.72
CA GLY A 287 52.10 -13.33 -6.60
C GLY A 287 51.80 -14.61 -7.40
N LEU A 288 50.90 -14.54 -8.38
CA LEU A 288 50.46 -15.66 -9.22
C LEU A 288 51.19 -15.65 -10.57
N THR A 289 51.50 -16.83 -11.09
CA THR A 289 52.07 -16.97 -12.44
C THR A 289 50.96 -16.91 -13.49
N ALA A 290 51.13 -16.09 -14.53
CA ALA A 290 50.24 -16.08 -15.69
C ALA A 290 50.99 -16.17 -17.02
N HIS A 291 50.41 -16.89 -17.99
CA HIS A 291 50.94 -16.95 -19.35
C HIS A 291 49.82 -16.77 -20.38
N THR A 292 50.16 -16.26 -21.57
CA THR A 292 49.21 -16.08 -22.67
C THR A 292 49.52 -17.04 -23.81
N TYR A 293 48.50 -17.67 -24.38
CA TYR A 293 48.58 -18.47 -25.59
C TYR A 293 47.41 -18.10 -26.54
N VAL A 294 47.50 -18.52 -27.80
CA VAL A 294 46.43 -18.34 -28.79
C VAL A 294 45.82 -19.72 -29.10
N ASP A 295 44.50 -19.86 -29.03
CA ASP A 295 43.86 -21.11 -29.44
C ASP A 295 43.86 -21.22 -30.97
N ARG A 296 44.60 -22.21 -31.47
CA ARG A 296 44.81 -22.50 -32.89
C ARG A 296 43.50 -22.73 -33.68
N ARG A 297 42.38 -22.99 -33.01
CA ARG A 297 41.07 -23.25 -33.63
C ARG A 297 40.28 -21.99 -33.98
N ASN A 298 40.50 -20.88 -33.28
CA ASN A 298 39.74 -19.65 -33.49
C ASN A 298 40.55 -18.35 -33.41
N GLY A 299 41.88 -18.43 -33.26
CA GLY A 299 42.77 -17.25 -33.19
C GLY A 299 42.60 -16.40 -31.94
N CYS A 300 41.77 -16.83 -30.97
CA CYS A 300 41.47 -16.06 -29.77
C CYS A 300 42.64 -16.15 -28.78
N PRO A 301 43.22 -15.01 -28.34
CA PRO A 301 44.16 -14.98 -27.23
C PRO A 301 43.49 -15.40 -25.92
N ARG A 302 44.26 -16.05 -25.05
CA ARG A 302 43.84 -16.55 -23.74
C ARG A 302 44.95 -16.39 -22.74
N THR A 303 44.64 -15.85 -21.58
CA THR A 303 45.60 -15.73 -20.47
C THR A 303 45.20 -16.68 -19.35
N MET A 304 46.06 -17.66 -19.10
CA MET A 304 45.92 -18.62 -18.03
C MET A 304 46.57 -18.06 -16.77
N VAL A 305 45.81 -17.92 -15.69
CA VAL A 305 46.32 -17.55 -14.36
C VAL A 305 46.39 -18.82 -13.51
N HIS A 306 47.59 -19.17 -13.09
CA HIS A 306 47.88 -20.38 -12.33
C HIS A 306 47.83 -20.15 -10.83
N GLY A 307 47.31 -21.15 -10.11
CA GLY A 307 47.57 -21.32 -8.67
C GLY A 307 47.15 -22.69 -8.13
N GLY A 308 46.92 -23.64 -9.04
CA GLY A 308 46.38 -24.95 -8.75
C GLY A 308 44.90 -24.92 -8.36
N LYS A 309 44.44 -26.07 -7.87
CA LYS A 309 43.07 -26.33 -7.44
C LYS A 309 42.49 -25.32 -6.43
N ARG A 310 43.32 -24.57 -5.67
CA ARG A 310 42.81 -23.55 -4.73
C ARG A 310 42.22 -22.34 -5.46
N ILE A 311 42.84 -21.90 -6.56
CA ILE A 311 42.34 -20.81 -7.42
C ILE A 311 41.10 -21.27 -8.18
N SER A 312 41.12 -22.46 -8.80
CA SER A 312 39.93 -22.97 -9.50
C SER A 312 38.75 -23.21 -8.55
N ARG A 313 39.03 -23.60 -7.30
CA ARG A 313 38.04 -23.74 -6.23
C ARG A 313 37.45 -22.38 -5.82
N PHE A 314 38.27 -21.40 -5.47
CA PHE A 314 37.80 -20.05 -5.09
C PHE A 314 36.92 -19.43 -6.17
N PHE A 315 37.35 -19.43 -7.43
CA PHE A 315 36.53 -18.88 -8.52
C PHE A 315 35.28 -19.71 -8.83
N GLN A 316 35.22 -20.99 -8.43
CA GLN A 316 33.99 -21.80 -8.49
C GLN A 316 33.02 -21.48 -7.34
N GLU A 317 33.53 -21.32 -6.12
CA GLU A 317 32.76 -21.15 -4.88
C GLU A 317 32.30 -19.70 -4.69
N GLU A 318 33.16 -18.71 -4.94
CA GLU A 318 32.81 -17.28 -4.84
C GLU A 318 32.15 -16.76 -6.12
N CYS A 319 32.76 -16.96 -7.29
CA CYS A 319 32.33 -16.31 -8.54
C CYS A 319 31.47 -17.17 -9.47
N GLY A 320 31.28 -18.46 -9.15
CA GLY A 320 30.38 -19.38 -9.85
C GLY A 320 30.90 -19.95 -11.18
N LYS A 321 30.48 -21.18 -11.50
CA LYS A 321 30.90 -21.92 -12.71
C LYS A 321 29.84 -21.94 -13.80
N GLY A 322 30.25 -21.56 -15.02
CA GLY A 322 29.39 -21.49 -16.20
C GLY A 322 28.62 -20.16 -16.25
N SER A 323 28.35 -19.65 -17.45
CA SER A 323 27.93 -18.26 -17.68
C SER A 323 26.66 -17.84 -16.94
N GLN A 324 25.72 -18.77 -16.73
CA GLN A 324 24.46 -18.52 -16.01
C GLN A 324 24.63 -18.39 -14.49
N ASN A 325 25.70 -18.95 -13.91
CA ASN A 325 25.94 -18.97 -12.47
C ASN A 325 26.97 -17.90 -12.03
N LYS A 326 27.47 -17.11 -12.97
CA LYS A 326 28.49 -16.07 -12.73
C LYS A 326 27.98 -15.02 -11.76
N ARG A 327 28.85 -14.57 -10.87
CA ARG A 327 28.61 -13.52 -9.88
C ARG A 327 29.93 -12.91 -9.42
N LEU A 328 29.86 -11.81 -8.70
CA LEU A 328 30.95 -11.25 -7.92
C LEU A 328 30.81 -11.67 -6.43
N PRO A 329 31.93 -11.77 -5.68
CA PRO A 329 31.91 -12.00 -4.24
C PRO A 329 31.19 -10.88 -3.48
N ALA A 330 30.57 -11.19 -2.33
CA ALA A 330 29.86 -10.18 -1.53
C ALA A 330 30.80 -9.04 -1.05
N TRP A 331 32.05 -9.37 -0.69
CA TRP A 331 33.04 -8.36 -0.28
C TRP A 331 33.42 -7.40 -1.42
N VAL A 332 33.37 -7.84 -2.69
CA VAL A 332 33.61 -6.99 -3.86
C VAL A 332 32.50 -5.95 -4.04
N LEU A 333 31.25 -6.34 -3.78
CA LEU A 333 30.10 -5.42 -3.82
C LEU A 333 30.11 -4.40 -2.67
N ASN A 334 30.86 -4.66 -1.60
CA ASN A 334 31.00 -3.80 -0.44
C ASN A 334 32.11 -2.74 -0.58
N LEU A 335 32.95 -2.81 -1.63
CA LEU A 335 34.04 -1.86 -1.86
C LEU A 335 33.54 -0.39 -2.00
N PRO A 336 34.39 0.62 -1.77
CA PRO A 336 34.01 2.04 -1.94
C PRO A 336 33.59 2.41 -3.36
N SER A 337 32.77 3.46 -3.54
CA SER A 337 32.24 3.87 -4.86
C SER A 337 33.29 4.00 -5.96
N ASP A 338 34.48 4.53 -5.68
CA ASP A 338 35.50 4.74 -6.72
C ASP A 338 36.07 3.42 -7.25
N TRP A 339 36.20 2.40 -6.40
CA TRP A 339 36.60 1.06 -6.80
C TRP A 339 35.44 0.35 -7.51
N LEU A 340 34.21 0.44 -6.99
CA LEU A 340 33.02 -0.10 -7.67
C LEU A 340 32.82 0.50 -9.07
N LYS A 341 33.23 1.75 -9.29
CA LYS A 341 33.21 2.41 -10.59
C LYS A 341 34.25 1.83 -11.52
N GLU A 342 35.49 1.63 -11.07
CA GLU A 342 36.51 0.92 -11.85
C GLU A 342 36.05 -0.49 -12.26
N LEU A 343 35.45 -1.24 -11.33
CA LEU A 343 34.89 -2.57 -11.62
C LEU A 343 33.73 -2.51 -12.62
N TRP A 344 32.91 -1.46 -12.59
CA TRP A 344 31.89 -1.21 -13.62
C TRP A 344 32.52 -0.89 -14.99
N ASP A 345 33.55 -0.05 -15.03
CA ASP A 345 34.24 0.31 -16.27
C ASP A 345 34.90 -0.93 -16.92
N VAL A 346 35.42 -1.88 -16.11
CA VAL A 346 35.90 -3.19 -16.60
C VAL A 346 34.75 -4.10 -17.04
N LEU A 347 33.64 -4.19 -16.29
CA LEU A 347 32.45 -4.96 -16.71
C LEU A 347 31.96 -4.52 -18.11
N VAL A 348 31.95 -3.21 -18.39
CA VAL A 348 31.56 -2.66 -19.69
C VAL A 348 32.63 -2.88 -20.77
N LYS A 349 33.92 -2.87 -20.41
CA LYS A 349 35.04 -3.14 -21.32
C LYS A 349 35.05 -4.58 -21.85
N THR A 350 34.61 -5.56 -21.06
CA THR A 350 34.62 -6.98 -21.47
C THR A 350 33.27 -7.45 -22.05
N ASP A 351 32.19 -7.44 -21.26
CA ASP A 351 30.87 -8.05 -21.61
C ASP A 351 29.86 -6.98 -22.07
N GLY A 352 30.36 -5.79 -22.42
CA GLY A 352 29.56 -4.59 -22.58
C GLY A 352 29.63 -3.93 -23.96
N HIS A 353 28.85 -2.86 -24.07
CA HIS A 353 28.78 -2.02 -25.27
C HIS A 353 28.47 -0.57 -24.89
N VAL A 354 29.23 0.37 -25.44
CA VAL A 354 28.98 1.80 -25.33
C VAL A 354 28.26 2.27 -26.60
N GLN A 355 27.01 2.69 -26.46
CA GLN A 355 26.19 3.09 -27.60
C GLN A 355 26.64 4.45 -28.17
N THR A 356 27.22 4.42 -29.37
CA THR A 356 27.72 5.56 -30.15
C THR A 356 26.76 6.76 -30.13
N GLY A 357 27.32 7.96 -29.97
CA GLY A 357 26.59 9.23 -29.89
C GLY A 357 25.86 9.47 -28.56
N SER A 358 25.29 8.44 -27.92
CA SER A 358 24.54 8.60 -26.67
C SER A 358 25.39 8.49 -25.39
N GLY A 359 26.54 7.82 -25.45
CA GLY A 359 27.34 7.48 -24.26
C GLY A 359 26.63 6.53 -23.28
N THR A 360 25.55 5.87 -23.73
CA THR A 360 24.80 4.91 -22.91
C THR A 360 25.56 3.58 -22.87
N GLU A 361 25.97 3.18 -21.69
CA GLU A 361 26.67 1.92 -21.46
C GLU A 361 25.69 0.80 -21.15
N TYR A 362 26.01 -0.39 -21.68
CA TYR A 362 25.27 -1.62 -21.48
C TYR A 362 26.24 -2.72 -21.07
N LEU A 363 25.87 -3.52 -20.08
CA LEU A 363 26.45 -4.85 -19.81
C LEU A 363 25.45 -5.90 -20.30
N SER A 364 25.91 -6.99 -20.92
CA SER A 364 25.04 -8.13 -21.27
C SER A 364 25.57 -9.42 -20.66
N THR A 365 24.69 -10.23 -20.06
CA THR A 365 25.08 -11.49 -19.42
C THR A 365 23.97 -12.54 -19.51
N THR A 366 24.29 -13.80 -19.20
CA THR A 366 23.31 -14.89 -19.03
C THR A 366 23.01 -15.20 -17.56
N SER A 367 23.70 -14.54 -16.61
CA SER A 367 23.44 -14.67 -15.17
C SER A 367 22.45 -13.61 -14.67
N THR A 368 21.38 -14.05 -14.01
CA THR A 368 20.45 -13.18 -13.29
C THR A 368 21.13 -12.49 -12.10
N THR A 369 21.97 -13.23 -11.37
CA THR A 369 22.73 -12.71 -10.22
C THR A 369 23.67 -11.58 -10.64
N LEU A 370 24.49 -11.79 -11.68
CA LEU A 370 25.42 -10.77 -12.16
C LEU A 370 24.67 -9.54 -12.72
N ALA A 371 23.53 -9.75 -13.39
CA ALA A 371 22.69 -8.63 -13.84
C ALA A 371 22.09 -7.82 -12.66
N GLY A 372 21.75 -8.49 -11.55
CA GLY A 372 21.30 -7.85 -10.30
C GLY A 372 22.41 -7.08 -9.59
N GLN A 373 23.58 -7.71 -9.42
CA GLN A 373 24.78 -7.13 -8.82
C GLN A 373 25.30 -5.91 -9.62
N ALA A 374 25.27 -5.98 -10.95
CA ALA A 374 25.59 -4.85 -11.82
C ALA A 374 24.60 -3.67 -11.63
N GLN A 375 23.31 -3.94 -11.42
CA GLN A 375 22.31 -2.92 -11.11
C GLN A 375 22.48 -2.31 -9.70
N GLU A 376 22.95 -3.10 -8.72
CA GLU A 376 23.35 -2.64 -7.39
C GLU A 376 24.60 -1.73 -7.45
N ILE A 377 25.66 -2.17 -8.14
CA ILE A 377 26.89 -1.39 -8.37
C ILE A 377 26.53 -0.02 -8.93
N LEU A 378 25.71 0.04 -9.99
CA LEU A 378 25.23 1.29 -10.58
C LEU A 378 24.53 2.20 -9.55
N CYS A 379 23.69 1.64 -8.67
CA CYS A 379 23.05 2.42 -7.60
C CYS A 379 24.07 2.97 -6.59
N LYS A 380 25.04 2.15 -6.18
CA LYS A 380 26.13 2.48 -5.24
C LYS A 380 27.13 3.51 -5.81
N ILE A 381 27.30 3.61 -7.13
CA ILE A 381 28.13 4.64 -7.79
C ILE A 381 27.31 5.83 -8.34
N GLY A 382 26.00 5.87 -8.06
CA GLY A 382 25.16 7.03 -8.33
C GLY A 382 24.59 7.16 -9.75
N TYR A 383 24.50 6.07 -10.51
CA TYR A 383 23.82 6.02 -11.81
C TYR A 383 22.51 5.23 -11.74
N GLY A 384 21.42 5.81 -12.22
CA GLY A 384 20.17 5.06 -12.42
C GLY A 384 20.39 3.91 -13.41
N SER A 385 19.61 2.84 -13.32
CA SER A 385 19.81 1.66 -14.18
C SER A 385 18.50 1.08 -14.72
N ARG A 386 18.62 0.10 -15.62
CA ARG A 386 17.53 -0.82 -15.97
C ARG A 386 18.09 -2.18 -16.40
N VAL A 387 17.60 -3.27 -15.81
CA VAL A 387 17.76 -4.63 -16.34
C VAL A 387 16.66 -4.92 -17.36
N ARG A 388 17.00 -5.55 -18.48
CA ARG A 388 16.03 -6.05 -19.47
C ARG A 388 16.32 -7.51 -19.80
N THR A 389 15.32 -8.37 -19.61
CA THR A 389 15.27 -9.70 -20.23
C THR A 389 15.14 -9.56 -21.75
N ASN A 390 16.12 -10.05 -22.50
CA ASN A 390 16.08 -10.01 -23.97
C ASN A 390 15.18 -11.13 -24.52
N LYS A 391 14.78 -11.06 -25.80
CA LYS A 391 14.16 -12.22 -26.45
C LYS A 391 15.22 -13.28 -26.66
N SER A 392 15.05 -14.48 -26.09
CA SER A 392 15.88 -15.61 -26.50
C SER A 392 15.49 -16.07 -27.91
N LEU A 393 16.44 -16.71 -28.59
CA LEU A 393 16.22 -17.46 -29.81
C LEU A 393 16.22 -18.96 -29.47
N GLU A 394 15.55 -19.77 -30.27
CA GLU A 394 15.49 -21.20 -30.08
C GLU A 394 16.91 -21.82 -30.00
N GLY A 395 17.15 -22.67 -29.01
CA GLY A 395 18.47 -23.24 -28.72
C GLY A 395 19.50 -22.28 -28.08
N ARG A 396 19.15 -21.03 -27.74
CA ARG A 396 20.05 -20.09 -27.03
C ARG A 396 19.66 -19.85 -25.57
N LEU A 397 20.66 -19.54 -24.75
CA LEU A 397 20.48 -19.15 -23.35
C LEU A 397 19.78 -17.78 -23.25
N GLN A 398 18.94 -17.63 -22.23
CA GLN A 398 18.33 -16.36 -21.88
C GLN A 398 19.41 -15.34 -21.50
N THR A 399 19.35 -14.14 -22.09
CA THR A 399 20.26 -13.03 -21.75
C THR A 399 19.54 -11.86 -21.11
N TYR A 400 20.29 -11.11 -20.31
CA TYR A 400 19.86 -9.91 -19.59
C TYR A 400 20.82 -8.78 -19.95
N SER A 401 20.29 -7.62 -20.34
CA SER A 401 21.09 -6.42 -20.59
C SER A 401 20.81 -5.37 -19.51
N VAL A 402 21.87 -4.97 -18.79
CA VAL A 402 21.86 -3.93 -17.76
C VAL A 402 22.32 -2.63 -18.40
N CYS A 403 21.51 -1.57 -18.30
CA CYS A 403 21.77 -0.30 -18.96
C CYS A 403 22.02 0.82 -17.94
N ARG A 404 23.18 1.48 -18.01
CA ARG A 404 23.50 2.68 -17.22
C ARG A 404 22.71 3.88 -17.74
N LYS A 405 22.06 4.62 -16.84
CA LYS A 405 21.36 5.88 -17.16
C LYS A 405 22.18 7.06 -16.71
N THR A 406 22.25 8.07 -17.57
CA THR A 406 22.89 9.38 -17.31
C THR A 406 22.17 10.23 -16.25
N ARG A 407 21.03 9.76 -15.71
CA ARG A 407 20.25 10.43 -14.66
C ARG A 407 19.95 9.46 -13.50
N LYS A 408 20.29 9.88 -12.29
CA LYS A 408 19.93 9.23 -11.01
C LYS A 408 18.50 9.54 -10.51
N GLN A 409 17.67 10.14 -11.36
CA GLN A 409 16.29 10.50 -11.04
C GLN A 409 15.41 10.48 -12.30
N THR A 410 14.17 10.03 -12.14
CA THR A 410 13.15 9.92 -13.21
C THR A 410 11.96 10.84 -12.91
N TYR A 411 11.42 11.50 -13.94
CA TYR A 411 10.18 12.27 -13.85
C TYR A 411 8.94 11.38 -14.03
N VAL A 412 7.99 11.51 -13.12
CA VAL A 412 6.64 10.96 -13.24
C VAL A 412 5.69 12.04 -13.80
N ASN A 413 4.66 11.62 -14.56
CA ASN A 413 3.64 12.49 -15.17
C ASN A 413 4.12 13.53 -16.20
N THR A 414 5.33 13.38 -16.75
CA THR A 414 5.85 14.27 -17.82
C THR A 414 5.60 13.74 -19.23
N GLY A 415 5.52 12.42 -19.43
CA GLY A 415 5.28 11.78 -20.75
C GLY A 415 4.51 10.47 -20.64
N HIS A 416 4.87 9.65 -19.65
CA HIS A 416 3.99 8.58 -19.14
C HIS A 416 3.14 9.13 -17.98
N ARG A 417 2.00 8.50 -17.69
CA ARG A 417 1.09 8.87 -16.60
C ARG A 417 0.98 7.77 -15.56
N ILE A 418 0.60 8.15 -14.34
CA ILE A 418 0.07 7.20 -13.37
C ILE A 418 -1.32 6.75 -13.83
N GLU A 419 -1.57 5.45 -13.76
CA GLU A 419 -2.82 4.79 -14.14
C GLU A 419 -3.44 4.12 -12.92
N GLY A 420 -4.78 4.09 -12.87
CA GLY A 420 -5.53 3.31 -11.90
C GLY A 420 -5.74 1.88 -12.36
N LYS A 421 -5.49 0.90 -11.48
CA LYS A 421 -5.63 -0.53 -11.78
C LYS A 421 -6.34 -1.23 -10.62
N SER A 422 -7.29 -2.11 -10.93
CA SER A 422 -7.81 -3.07 -9.95
C SER A 422 -6.74 -4.11 -9.68
N TYR A 423 -6.51 -4.45 -8.41
CA TYR A 423 -5.56 -5.46 -7.98
C TYR A 423 -6.19 -6.34 -6.90
N ARG A 424 -5.94 -7.65 -7.00
CA ARG A 424 -6.36 -8.64 -6.01
C ARG A 424 -5.24 -9.66 -5.81
N GLY A 425 -4.59 -9.61 -4.65
CA GLY A 425 -3.43 -10.43 -4.32
C GLY A 425 -2.78 -9.99 -3.01
N SER A 426 -1.67 -10.62 -2.62
CA SER A 426 -0.95 -10.23 -1.40
C SER A 426 -0.14 -8.95 -1.63
N VAL A 427 -0.23 -8.01 -0.70
CA VAL A 427 0.58 -6.78 -0.64
C VAL A 427 1.61 -6.87 0.49
N TYR A 428 2.77 -6.26 0.27
CA TYR A 428 3.98 -6.43 1.08
C TYR A 428 4.67 -5.10 1.41
N CYS A 429 5.47 -5.07 2.48
CA CYS A 429 6.43 -3.99 2.73
C CYS A 429 7.49 -4.43 3.76
N VAL A 430 8.51 -3.59 3.96
CA VAL A 430 9.40 -3.65 5.12
C VAL A 430 9.59 -2.28 5.75
N THR A 431 9.75 -2.23 7.07
CA THR A 431 10.05 -1.00 7.82
C THR A 431 11.57 -0.82 7.98
N THR A 432 12.04 0.41 7.91
CA THR A 432 13.46 0.84 8.00
C THR A 432 13.53 2.18 8.75
N GLU A 433 14.62 2.46 9.46
CA GLU A 433 14.73 3.60 10.38
C GLU A 433 14.51 4.96 9.69
N ASN A 434 15.05 5.09 8.49
CA ASN A 434 15.08 6.34 7.72
C ASN A 434 13.79 6.55 6.89
N GLY A 435 12.91 5.54 6.84
CA GLY A 435 11.65 5.59 6.09
C GLY A 435 11.75 5.22 4.61
N ILE A 436 12.91 4.78 4.10
CA ILE A 436 13.22 4.59 2.68
C ILE A 436 13.62 3.12 2.42
N VAL A 437 13.33 2.62 1.21
CA VAL A 437 13.74 1.30 0.68
C VAL A 437 14.12 1.40 -0.81
N PHE A 438 15.05 0.56 -1.29
CA PHE A 438 15.36 0.44 -2.72
C PHE A 438 14.66 -0.77 -3.34
N VAL A 439 13.68 -0.50 -4.20
CA VAL A 439 12.78 -1.51 -4.80
C VAL A 439 12.82 -1.44 -6.33
N ARG A 440 12.49 -2.53 -7.01
CA ARG A 440 12.32 -2.55 -8.47
C ARG A 440 11.06 -3.29 -8.90
N ARG A 441 10.52 -2.88 -10.04
CA ARG A 441 9.53 -3.62 -10.82
C ARG A 441 9.96 -3.61 -12.28
N ASN A 442 9.69 -4.67 -13.05
CA ASN A 442 10.02 -4.72 -14.48
C ASN A 442 11.50 -4.37 -14.79
N GLY A 443 12.42 -4.76 -13.88
CA GLY A 443 13.86 -4.47 -13.94
C GLY A 443 14.27 -3.00 -13.69
N LYS A 444 13.35 -2.14 -13.23
CA LYS A 444 13.53 -0.68 -13.09
C LYS A 444 13.51 -0.28 -11.60
N PRO A 445 14.66 0.13 -11.04
CA PRO A 445 14.79 0.34 -9.61
C PRO A 445 14.54 1.80 -9.20
N HIS A 446 14.09 2.01 -7.97
CA HIS A 446 13.96 3.33 -7.36
C HIS A 446 14.00 3.29 -5.84
N PHE A 447 14.36 4.43 -5.25
CA PHE A 447 14.12 4.69 -3.84
C PHE A 447 12.66 5.09 -3.66
N SER A 448 11.96 4.28 -2.87
CA SER A 448 10.58 4.51 -2.45
C SER A 448 10.54 4.63 -0.93
N GLY A 449 9.45 5.13 -0.37
CA GLY A 449 9.25 5.10 1.08
C GLY A 449 8.73 3.75 1.54
N ASN A 450 8.96 3.42 2.81
CA ASN A 450 8.26 2.32 3.46
C ASN A 450 6.83 2.73 3.86
N CYS A 451 5.96 1.74 4.01
CA CYS A 451 4.69 1.93 4.71
C CYS A 451 4.91 1.80 6.23
N TYR A 452 4.06 2.47 7.00
CA TYR A 452 4.26 2.60 8.44
C TYR A 452 3.51 1.51 9.21
N MET A 453 4.22 0.46 9.61
CA MET A 453 3.97 -0.19 10.90
C MET A 453 4.31 0.79 12.03
N SER A 454 3.56 1.89 12.14
CA SER A 454 3.78 2.95 13.14
C SER A 454 3.22 2.53 14.50
N PHE A 455 3.84 1.49 15.05
CA PHE A 455 3.53 0.89 16.35
C PHE A 455 4.63 1.20 17.38
N GLY A 456 5.91 1.11 16.99
CA GLY A 456 7.05 1.46 17.84
C GLY A 456 7.18 2.96 18.19
N PRO A 457 8.20 3.35 18.98
CA PRO A 457 8.24 4.62 19.74
C PRO A 457 8.15 5.94 18.93
N ARG A 458 8.36 5.92 17.62
CA ARG A 458 8.22 7.10 16.73
C ARG A 458 6.85 7.17 16.01
N ARG A 459 5.85 6.44 16.51
CA ARG A 459 4.50 6.41 15.97
C ARG A 459 3.76 7.76 16.10
N THR A 460 2.64 7.86 15.39
CA THR A 460 1.58 8.79 15.80
C THR A 460 0.91 8.21 17.04
N THR A 461 1.13 8.82 18.21
CA THR A 461 0.41 8.49 19.45
C THR A 461 -1.08 8.80 19.29
N ASN A 462 -1.94 8.28 20.18
CA ASN A 462 -3.36 8.56 20.11
C ASN A 462 -3.70 10.02 20.40
N GLU A 463 -2.96 10.68 21.29
CA GLU A 463 -2.98 12.15 21.49
C GLU A 463 -2.88 12.93 20.15
N ASN A 464 -2.04 12.45 19.23
CA ASN A 464 -1.79 13.08 17.93
C ASN A 464 -2.71 12.57 16.80
N ALA A 465 -3.70 11.72 17.11
CA ALA A 465 -4.58 11.11 16.11
C ALA A 465 -5.46 12.13 15.38
N ALA A 466 -5.97 13.16 16.08
CA ALA A 466 -6.83 14.18 15.47
C ALA A 466 -6.12 14.87 14.29
N ALA A 467 -4.89 15.35 14.50
CA ALA A 467 -4.07 15.95 13.46
C ALA A 467 -3.64 14.95 12.37
N TYR A 468 -3.61 13.64 12.66
CA TYR A 468 -3.36 12.60 11.64
C TYR A 468 -4.59 12.37 10.74
N ILE A 469 -5.80 12.25 11.32
CA ILE A 469 -7.06 12.16 10.57
C ILE A 469 -7.29 13.43 9.73
N GLU A 470 -7.04 14.63 10.28
CA GLU A 470 -7.12 15.90 9.54
C GLU A 470 -6.16 15.91 8.33
N ARG A 471 -4.95 15.35 8.47
CA ARG A 471 -3.98 15.21 7.36
C ARG A 471 -4.39 14.17 6.31
N LEU A 472 -5.27 13.22 6.65
CA LEU A 472 -5.86 12.25 5.72
C LEU A 472 -7.07 12.85 4.98
N THR A 473 -8.01 13.50 5.69
CA THR A 473 -9.19 14.14 5.07
C THR A 473 -8.78 15.29 4.16
N SER A 474 -7.88 16.19 4.60
CA SER A 474 -7.30 17.26 3.76
C SER A 474 -6.39 16.78 2.63
N ALA A 475 -6.06 15.48 2.59
CA ALA A 475 -5.37 14.85 1.45
C ALA A 475 -6.31 14.08 0.51
N GLY A 476 -7.58 13.88 0.88
CA GLY A 476 -8.56 13.12 0.11
C GLY A 476 -8.38 11.60 0.24
N HIS A 477 -7.95 11.11 1.40
CA HIS A 477 -7.65 9.69 1.67
C HIS A 477 -8.79 8.96 2.43
N GLY A 478 -10.05 9.11 2.04
CA GLY A 478 -11.18 8.53 2.78
C GLY A 478 -11.28 7.01 2.77
N SER A 479 -10.44 6.29 2.03
CA SER A 479 -10.33 4.81 2.05
C SER A 479 -10.22 4.28 3.48
N VAL A 480 -9.37 4.89 4.31
CA VAL A 480 -9.16 4.49 5.71
C VAL A 480 -10.40 4.70 6.59
N LEU A 481 -11.33 5.56 6.15
CA LEU A 481 -12.60 5.84 6.83
C LEU A 481 -13.69 4.81 6.49
N GLU A 482 -13.49 3.99 5.45
CA GLU A 482 -14.47 2.98 5.03
C GLU A 482 -14.54 1.78 5.98
N HIS A 483 -13.52 1.60 6.83
CA HIS A 483 -13.44 0.53 7.83
C HIS A 483 -14.38 0.75 9.03
N SER A 484 -14.67 2.01 9.39
CA SER A 484 -15.53 2.36 10.54
C SER A 484 -16.98 2.56 10.08
N SER A 485 -17.92 1.79 10.64
CA SER A 485 -19.35 1.84 10.27
C SER A 485 -20.30 2.02 11.46
N PHE A 486 -21.33 2.84 11.25
CA PHE A 486 -22.40 3.14 12.20
C PHE A 486 -23.75 2.68 11.69
N ASN A 487 -24.65 2.33 12.60
CA ASN A 487 -26.00 1.86 12.33
C ASN A 487 -27.01 2.72 13.11
N PHE A 488 -28.12 3.07 12.47
CA PHE A 488 -29.11 4.00 12.99
C PHE A 488 -30.53 3.45 12.78
N LEU A 489 -31.44 3.76 13.71
CA LEU A 489 -32.88 3.79 13.42
C LEU A 489 -33.23 5.21 13.01
N LEU A 490 -33.81 5.35 11.81
CA LEU A 490 -34.34 6.60 11.29
C LEU A 490 -35.88 6.49 11.24
N TYR A 491 -36.56 7.43 11.87
CA TYR A 491 -38.03 7.53 11.89
C TYR A 491 -38.46 9.00 11.81
N GLY A 492 -39.75 9.31 11.72
CA GLY A 492 -40.22 10.67 11.45
C GLY A 492 -39.76 11.21 10.08
N ILE A 493 -39.57 10.31 9.11
CA ILE A 493 -39.10 10.61 7.75
C ILE A 493 -40.11 10.14 6.71
N SER A 494 -40.41 11.00 5.75
CA SER A 494 -41.39 10.76 4.69
C SER A 494 -40.91 9.72 3.68
N ARG A 495 -41.85 9.15 2.92
CA ARG A 495 -41.56 8.28 1.78
C ARG A 495 -40.65 9.01 0.78
N SER A 496 -40.90 10.30 0.54
CA SER A 496 -40.05 11.21 -0.26
C SER A 496 -38.59 11.23 0.21
N VAL A 497 -38.33 11.51 1.48
CA VAL A 497 -36.96 11.52 2.04
C VAL A 497 -36.28 10.15 1.88
N THR A 498 -37.02 9.05 2.01
CA THR A 498 -36.41 7.74 1.77
C THR A 498 -36.08 7.48 0.30
N HIS A 499 -36.89 7.96 -0.64
CA HIS A 499 -36.58 7.91 -2.08
C HIS A 499 -35.36 8.76 -2.47
N GLU A 500 -35.08 9.82 -1.72
CA GLU A 500 -33.87 10.63 -1.80
C GLU A 500 -32.64 9.99 -1.15
N LEU A 501 -32.82 9.31 -0.01
CA LEU A 501 -31.73 8.70 0.78
C LEU A 501 -31.19 7.41 0.12
N VAL A 502 -32.06 6.55 -0.42
CA VAL A 502 -31.66 5.30 -1.11
C VAL A 502 -30.89 5.52 -2.43
N ARG A 503 -30.65 6.78 -2.83
CA ARG A 503 -29.80 7.13 -3.99
C ARG A 503 -28.31 7.02 -3.64
N HIS A 504 -27.97 7.18 -2.36
CA HIS A 504 -26.66 6.86 -1.79
C HIS A 504 -26.50 5.34 -1.74
N ARG A 505 -25.35 4.83 -2.20
CA ARG A 505 -25.15 3.40 -2.51
C ARG A 505 -23.79 2.82 -2.11
N ALA A 506 -22.71 3.61 -2.21
CA ALA A 506 -21.39 3.18 -1.77
C ALA A 506 -21.30 3.27 -0.24
N GLY A 507 -20.78 2.22 0.40
CA GLY A 507 -20.54 2.21 1.85
C GLY A 507 -21.79 2.26 2.74
N VAL A 508 -22.99 1.90 2.23
CA VAL A 508 -24.26 1.94 2.98
C VAL A 508 -25.07 0.64 2.85
N ALA A 509 -25.91 0.36 3.85
CA ALA A 509 -26.93 -0.68 3.80
C ALA A 509 -28.25 -0.16 4.41
N ILE A 510 -29.39 -0.67 3.93
CA ILE A 510 -30.72 -0.11 4.24
C ILE A 510 -31.73 -1.23 4.44
N SER A 511 -32.50 -1.17 5.52
CA SER A 511 -33.66 -2.04 5.78
C SER A 511 -34.86 -1.21 6.18
N GLN A 512 -35.77 -1.00 5.22
CA GLN A 512 -36.93 -0.10 5.35
C GLN A 512 -38.22 -0.86 5.66
N ILE A 513 -39.11 -0.24 6.44
CA ILE A 513 -40.49 -0.70 6.61
C ILE A 513 -41.20 -0.83 5.26
N SER A 514 -41.79 -2.00 5.04
CA SER A 514 -42.45 -2.37 3.79
C SER A 514 -43.97 -2.30 3.91
N GLN A 515 -44.56 -1.32 3.22
CA GLN A 515 -46.01 -1.16 3.01
C GLN A 515 -46.67 -2.35 2.26
N ARG A 516 -45.91 -3.41 1.93
CA ARG A 516 -46.43 -4.69 1.39
C ARG A 516 -46.66 -5.75 2.47
N TYR A 517 -46.31 -5.48 3.73
CA TYR A 517 -46.42 -6.41 4.86
C TYR A 517 -47.08 -5.77 6.10
N VAL A 518 -46.92 -4.47 6.27
CA VAL A 518 -47.44 -3.69 7.41
C VAL A 518 -48.86 -3.17 7.12
N SER A 519 -49.74 -3.18 8.13
CA SER A 519 -51.16 -2.79 8.03
C SER A 519 -51.42 -1.32 8.34
N GLY A 520 -52.62 -0.84 7.98
CA GLY A 520 -53.12 0.51 8.24
C GLY A 520 -53.01 0.93 9.71
N SER A 521 -53.21 -0.03 10.62
CA SER A 521 -53.11 0.09 12.08
C SER A 521 -51.79 0.65 12.66
N VAL A 522 -50.75 0.85 11.84
CA VAL A 522 -49.50 1.53 12.24
C VAL A 522 -49.00 2.52 11.19
N LEU A 523 -49.88 2.98 10.29
CA LEU A 523 -49.59 4.13 9.43
C LEU A 523 -49.36 5.36 10.31
N ARG A 524 -48.33 6.13 9.95
CA ARG A 524 -48.05 7.46 10.48
C ARG A 524 -47.69 8.38 9.32
N PHE A 525 -47.85 9.68 9.50
CA PHE A 525 -47.50 10.68 8.49
C PHE A 525 -46.40 11.62 9.00
N VAL A 526 -45.77 12.37 8.09
CA VAL A 526 -44.72 13.34 8.39
C VAL A 526 -45.14 14.69 7.85
N GLU A 527 -45.29 15.66 8.74
CA GLU A 527 -45.63 17.01 8.40
C GLU A 527 -44.40 17.75 7.85
N ARG A 528 -44.55 18.36 6.67
CA ARG A 528 -43.48 19.09 6.00
C ARG A 528 -43.10 20.35 6.79
N PRO A 529 -41.81 20.72 6.91
CA PRO A 529 -41.39 21.92 7.64
C PRO A 529 -42.13 23.18 7.20
N GLU A 530 -42.44 23.29 5.90
CA GLU A 530 -43.14 24.43 5.30
C GLU A 530 -44.61 24.57 5.74
N TYR A 531 -45.18 23.57 6.44
CA TYR A 531 -46.58 23.60 6.91
C TYR A 531 -46.72 23.95 8.39
N GLN A 532 -45.67 23.77 9.19
CA GLN A 532 -45.79 23.63 10.65
C GLN A 532 -46.18 24.93 11.37
N GLU A 533 -45.81 26.08 10.81
CA GLU A 533 -46.13 27.42 11.31
C GLU A 533 -47.29 28.09 10.54
N ASP A 534 -47.84 27.45 9.50
CA ASP A 534 -48.96 27.97 8.71
C ASP A 534 -50.26 27.20 9.05
N GLN A 535 -51.23 27.91 9.63
CA GLN A 535 -52.46 27.29 10.13
C GLN A 535 -53.37 26.69 9.04
N GLU A 536 -53.25 27.15 7.79
CA GLU A 536 -54.02 26.61 6.66
C GLU A 536 -53.33 25.38 6.06
N LEU A 537 -52.01 25.44 5.84
CA LEU A 537 -51.24 24.29 5.35
C LEU A 537 -51.20 23.15 6.38
N HIS A 538 -51.06 23.46 7.67
CA HIS A 538 -51.16 22.51 8.77
C HIS A 538 -52.51 21.79 8.78
N ARG A 539 -53.62 22.54 8.78
CA ARG A 539 -54.99 21.97 8.73
C ARG A 539 -55.18 21.11 7.47
N THR A 540 -54.72 21.60 6.32
CA THR A 540 -54.80 20.88 5.04
C THR A 540 -53.89 19.65 5.01
N PHE A 541 -52.85 19.58 5.83
CA PHE A 541 -52.08 18.36 6.05
C PHE A 541 -52.84 17.36 6.93
N GLU A 542 -53.41 17.77 8.08
CA GLU A 542 -54.20 16.88 8.94
C GLU A 542 -55.38 16.25 8.18
N GLU A 543 -56.15 17.06 7.44
CA GLU A 543 -57.28 16.60 6.62
C GLU A 543 -56.85 15.62 5.50
N ARG A 544 -55.64 15.77 4.95
CA ARG A 544 -55.08 14.83 3.96
C ARG A 544 -54.59 13.53 4.60
N ALA A 545 -53.98 13.60 5.79
CA ALA A 545 -53.52 12.43 6.53
C ALA A 545 -54.69 11.55 6.97
N ASP A 546 -55.74 12.16 7.55
CA ASP A 546 -56.99 11.50 7.95
C ASP A 546 -57.65 10.81 6.76
N ARG A 547 -57.81 11.53 5.64
CA ARG A 547 -58.40 10.96 4.42
C ARG A 547 -57.56 9.82 3.86
N ALA A 548 -56.23 9.96 3.78
CA ALA A 548 -55.36 8.91 3.25
C ALA A 548 -55.34 7.64 4.13
N ALA A 549 -55.45 7.78 5.45
CA ALA A 549 -55.60 6.65 6.36
C ALA A 549 -56.95 5.92 6.12
N SER A 550 -58.05 6.67 6.09
CA SER A 550 -59.40 6.10 5.89
C SER A 550 -59.59 5.47 4.50
N GLU A 551 -59.12 6.13 3.44
CA GLU A 551 -59.16 5.61 2.07
C GLU A 551 -58.30 4.35 1.92
N TYR A 552 -57.12 4.28 2.56
CA TYR A 552 -56.30 3.07 2.58
C TYR A 552 -57.00 1.90 3.29
N GLU A 553 -57.64 2.15 4.43
CA GLU A 553 -58.33 1.12 5.22
C GLU A 553 -59.53 0.54 4.45
N ALA A 554 -60.45 1.40 3.98
CA ALA A 554 -61.59 0.97 3.17
C ALA A 554 -61.18 0.24 1.88
N MET A 555 -60.08 0.66 1.23
CA MET A 555 -59.52 -0.04 0.07
C MET A 555 -58.92 -1.40 0.45
N ALA A 556 -58.26 -1.51 1.61
CA ALA A 556 -57.71 -2.77 2.09
C ALA A 556 -58.80 -3.78 2.48
N GLU A 557 -59.89 -3.32 3.09
CA GLU A 557 -61.08 -4.12 3.39
C GLU A 557 -61.75 -4.62 2.10
N LEU A 558 -62.08 -3.72 1.16
CA LEU A 558 -62.68 -4.10 -0.12
C LEU A 558 -61.81 -5.09 -0.92
N LEU A 559 -60.48 -4.91 -0.91
CA LEU A 559 -59.55 -5.86 -1.53
C LEU A 559 -59.48 -7.20 -0.80
N LEU A 560 -59.66 -7.23 0.53
CA LEU A 560 -59.78 -8.47 1.29
C LEU A 560 -61.08 -9.20 0.96
N GLU A 561 -62.23 -8.52 0.89
CA GLU A 561 -63.50 -9.10 0.42
C GLU A 561 -63.35 -9.73 -0.97
N ARG A 562 -62.68 -9.06 -1.91
CA ARG A 562 -62.44 -9.63 -3.26
C ARG A 562 -61.47 -10.82 -3.22
N GLN A 563 -60.50 -10.83 -2.31
CA GLN A 563 -59.59 -11.96 -2.12
C GLN A 563 -60.33 -13.19 -1.56
N GLU A 564 -61.19 -13.01 -0.56
CA GLU A 564 -62.02 -14.06 0.03
C GLU A 564 -63.11 -14.54 -0.95
N GLY A 565 -63.66 -13.62 -1.76
CA GLY A 565 -64.53 -13.90 -2.90
C GLY A 565 -63.81 -14.54 -4.12
N GLY A 566 -62.55 -14.98 -3.98
CA GLY A 566 -61.86 -15.80 -4.97
C GLY A 566 -61.23 -15.04 -6.16
N ALA A 567 -61.01 -13.73 -6.08
CA ALA A 567 -60.40 -12.97 -7.17
C ALA A 567 -58.97 -13.47 -7.49
N SER A 568 -58.78 -14.07 -8.66
CA SER A 568 -57.55 -14.77 -9.08
C SER A 568 -56.28 -13.91 -9.06
N MET A 569 -56.38 -12.60 -9.26
CA MET A 569 -55.24 -11.69 -9.12
C MET A 569 -54.75 -11.57 -7.67
N LEU A 570 -55.65 -11.76 -6.69
CA LEU A 570 -55.40 -11.61 -5.26
C LEU A 570 -55.10 -12.93 -4.53
N THR A 571 -55.43 -14.10 -5.09
CA THR A 571 -55.14 -15.41 -4.45
C THR A 571 -53.63 -15.68 -4.33
N ALA A 572 -53.23 -16.44 -3.30
CA ALA A 572 -51.88 -16.96 -3.13
C ALA A 572 -51.89 -18.18 -2.20
N ASP A 573 -50.95 -19.10 -2.38
CA ASP A 573 -50.89 -20.37 -1.64
C ASP A 573 -50.60 -20.18 -0.14
N TYR A 574 -49.95 -19.06 0.21
CA TYR A 574 -49.58 -18.69 1.58
C TYR A 574 -50.31 -17.43 2.04
N ARG A 575 -50.88 -17.47 3.25
CA ARG A 575 -51.62 -16.35 3.89
C ARG A 575 -50.81 -15.05 3.96
N THR A 576 -49.49 -15.15 4.06
CA THR A 576 -48.55 -14.01 4.00
C THR A 576 -48.54 -13.32 2.65
N ASP A 577 -48.50 -14.07 1.56
CA ASP A 577 -48.50 -13.52 0.20
C ASP A 577 -49.90 -13.05 -0.23
N ALA A 578 -50.96 -13.66 0.32
CA ALA A 578 -52.33 -13.17 0.19
C ALA A 578 -52.49 -11.76 0.81
N ARG A 579 -52.15 -11.60 2.10
CA ARG A 579 -52.17 -10.28 2.78
C ARG A 579 -51.32 -9.23 2.05
N LYS A 580 -50.16 -9.64 1.55
CA LYS A 580 -49.22 -8.82 0.76
C LYS A 580 -49.80 -8.38 -0.59
N LYS A 581 -50.63 -9.19 -1.25
CA LYS A 581 -51.35 -8.81 -2.48
C LYS A 581 -52.42 -7.73 -2.23
N VAL A 582 -53.11 -7.76 -1.09
CA VAL A 582 -54.01 -6.69 -0.63
C VAL A 582 -53.22 -5.42 -0.35
N GLN A 583 -52.29 -5.46 0.61
CA GLN A 583 -51.53 -4.30 1.10
C GLN A 583 -50.69 -3.63 0.01
N GLN A 584 -50.06 -4.40 -0.90
CA GLN A 584 -49.26 -3.82 -1.99
C GLN A 584 -50.09 -3.05 -3.02
N THR A 585 -51.41 -3.24 -3.02
CA THR A 585 -52.37 -2.60 -3.92
C THR A 585 -53.00 -1.40 -3.21
N ALA A 586 -53.56 -1.57 -2.01
CA ALA A 586 -54.17 -0.48 -1.23
C ALA A 586 -53.21 0.71 -0.98
N ARG A 587 -51.91 0.45 -0.85
CA ARG A 587 -50.88 1.49 -0.68
C ARG A 587 -50.72 2.46 -1.87
N SER A 588 -51.42 2.27 -2.99
CA SER A 588 -51.43 3.25 -4.09
C SER A 588 -52.08 4.59 -3.68
N LEU A 589 -52.86 4.58 -2.60
CA LEU A 589 -53.53 5.75 -2.00
C LEU A 589 -52.65 6.48 -0.98
N LEU A 590 -51.49 5.93 -0.60
CA LEU A 590 -50.62 6.52 0.42
C LEU A 590 -49.74 7.63 -0.17
N PRO A 591 -49.79 8.87 0.36
CA PRO A 591 -49.02 10.01 -0.13
C PRO A 591 -47.52 9.90 0.22
N ASN A 592 -46.72 10.79 -0.38
CA ASN A 592 -45.29 10.90 -0.10
C ASN A 592 -45.02 11.19 1.39
N GLU A 593 -45.90 11.98 2.02
CA GLU A 593 -45.89 12.31 3.45
C GLU A 593 -46.10 11.10 4.37
N THR A 594 -46.40 9.90 3.86
CA THR A 594 -46.47 8.69 4.71
C THR A 594 -45.10 8.38 5.30
N GLU A 595 -45.02 8.19 6.61
CA GLU A 595 -43.78 7.86 7.31
C GLU A 595 -43.24 6.50 6.84
N ALA A 596 -41.92 6.40 6.64
CA ALA A 596 -41.29 5.17 6.18
C ALA A 596 -39.98 4.84 6.92
N PRO A 597 -40.05 4.48 8.23
CA PRO A 597 -38.87 4.19 9.05
C PRO A 597 -37.94 3.15 8.46
N MET A 598 -36.66 3.25 8.80
CA MET A 598 -35.63 2.30 8.36
C MET A 598 -34.51 2.13 9.38
N VAL A 599 -33.91 0.94 9.39
CA VAL A 599 -32.53 0.79 9.83
C VAL A 599 -31.62 1.20 8.68
N PHE A 600 -30.68 2.09 8.98
CA PHE A 600 -29.70 2.62 8.04
C PHE A 600 -28.29 2.36 8.56
N THR A 601 -27.41 1.83 7.72
CA THR A 601 -25.99 1.60 8.02
C THR A 601 -25.15 2.43 7.07
N GLY A 602 -24.08 3.05 7.57
CA GLY A 602 -23.10 3.74 6.74
C GLY A 602 -21.69 3.67 7.31
N ASN A 603 -20.69 3.52 6.44
CA ASN A 603 -19.30 3.76 6.81
C ASN A 603 -19.00 5.26 6.90
N VAL A 604 -17.96 5.67 7.63
CA VAL A 604 -17.66 7.09 7.89
C VAL A 604 -17.52 7.88 6.59
N ARG A 605 -16.91 7.30 5.56
CA ARG A 605 -16.77 7.94 4.25
C ARG A 605 -18.12 8.23 3.60
N ALA A 606 -19.01 7.25 3.59
CA ALA A 606 -20.36 7.40 3.05
C ALA A 606 -21.20 8.38 3.86
N LEU A 607 -21.09 8.36 5.20
CA LEU A 607 -21.79 9.28 6.09
C LEU A 607 -21.30 10.73 5.89
N ARG A 608 -19.99 10.95 5.78
CA ARG A 608 -19.40 12.25 5.41
C ARG A 608 -19.93 12.74 4.06
N HIS A 609 -19.99 11.88 3.05
CA HIS A 609 -20.57 12.21 1.75
C HIS A 609 -22.07 12.56 1.83
N ILE A 610 -22.85 11.82 2.63
CA ILE A 610 -24.27 12.10 2.85
C ILE A 610 -24.46 13.46 3.51
N ILE A 611 -23.68 13.78 4.55
CA ILE A 611 -23.70 15.08 5.22
C ILE A 611 -23.37 16.19 4.21
N GLU A 612 -22.26 16.07 3.46
CA GLU A 612 -21.84 17.06 2.44
C GLU A 612 -22.84 17.27 1.30
N MET A 613 -23.67 16.27 0.98
CA MET A 613 -24.66 16.33 -0.11
C MET A 613 -26.06 16.71 0.36
N ARG A 614 -26.37 16.54 1.64
CA ARG A 614 -27.75 16.68 2.18
C ARG A 614 -27.87 17.75 3.25
N ALA A 615 -26.85 18.03 4.05
CA ALA A 615 -26.83 19.17 4.97
C ALA A 615 -26.34 20.47 4.27
N ASP A 616 -26.67 20.64 2.99
CA ASP A 616 -26.29 21.79 2.15
C ASP A 616 -27.55 22.60 1.80
N ALA A 617 -27.45 23.91 1.60
CA ALA A 617 -28.59 24.81 1.39
C ALA A 617 -29.45 24.45 0.15
N HIS A 618 -28.85 23.76 -0.83
CA HIS A 618 -29.52 23.31 -2.04
C HIS A 618 -30.31 21.99 -1.86
N ALA A 619 -30.21 21.33 -0.71
CA ALA A 619 -30.96 20.12 -0.40
C ALA A 619 -32.34 20.45 0.18
N GLU A 620 -33.31 19.58 -0.09
CA GLU A 620 -34.69 19.68 0.41
C GLU A 620 -34.73 19.72 1.94
N SER A 621 -35.58 20.59 2.50
CA SER A 621 -35.67 20.91 3.94
C SER A 621 -35.73 19.67 4.85
N GLU A 622 -36.54 18.68 4.49
CA GLU A 622 -36.76 17.47 5.28
C GLU A 622 -35.52 16.55 5.33
N ILE A 623 -34.83 16.34 4.19
CA ILE A 623 -33.58 15.56 4.18
C ILE A 623 -32.39 16.35 4.73
N ARG A 624 -32.41 17.68 4.62
CA ARG A 624 -31.43 18.59 5.25
C ARG A 624 -31.49 18.49 6.77
N ASN A 625 -32.71 18.49 7.32
CA ASN A 625 -32.98 18.26 8.74
C ASN A 625 -32.52 16.86 9.20
N LEU A 626 -32.77 15.80 8.42
CA LEU A 626 -32.27 14.45 8.71
C LEU A 626 -30.74 14.39 8.72
N ALA A 627 -30.08 14.99 7.72
CA ALA A 627 -28.62 14.97 7.58
C ALA A 627 -27.91 15.75 8.69
N LEU A 628 -28.49 16.88 9.12
CA LEU A 628 -28.07 17.60 10.32
C LEU A 628 -28.14 16.71 11.56
N ARG A 629 -29.28 16.07 11.82
CA ARG A 629 -29.47 15.19 13.00
C ARG A 629 -28.51 14.00 13.00
N LEU A 630 -28.23 13.41 11.83
CA LEU A 630 -27.17 12.40 11.64
C LEU A 630 -25.77 12.94 11.98
N PHE A 631 -25.41 14.12 11.49
CA PHE A 631 -24.13 14.78 11.81
C PHE A 631 -23.96 15.05 13.30
N LEU A 632 -25.00 15.62 13.95
CA LEU A 632 -24.96 15.94 15.39
C LEU A 632 -24.77 14.66 16.22
N CYS A 633 -25.48 13.58 15.91
CA CYS A 633 -25.27 12.28 16.55
C CYS A 633 -23.84 11.76 16.31
N LEU A 634 -23.34 11.83 15.08
CA LEU A 634 -22.01 11.31 14.71
C LEU A 634 -20.85 12.08 15.36
N ARG A 635 -20.92 13.42 15.41
CA ARG A 635 -19.92 14.25 16.10
C ARG A 635 -19.90 13.99 17.62
N THR A 636 -21.05 13.65 18.20
CA THR A 636 -21.17 13.23 19.61
C THR A 636 -20.61 11.82 19.88
N VAL A 637 -20.58 10.91 18.89
CA VAL A 637 -19.88 9.61 19.04
C VAL A 637 -18.38 9.73 18.79
N ASP A 638 -17.97 10.47 17.75
CA ASP A 638 -16.57 10.61 17.35
C ASP A 638 -16.26 12.05 16.91
N PRO A 639 -15.75 12.91 17.82
CA PRO A 639 -15.41 14.29 17.50
C PRO A 639 -14.14 14.43 16.66
N ILE A 640 -13.41 13.34 16.39
CA ILE A 640 -12.20 13.35 15.54
C ILE A 640 -12.58 13.13 14.08
N LEU A 641 -13.46 12.15 13.78
CA LEU A 641 -13.87 11.83 12.40
C LEU A 641 -14.85 12.84 11.79
N PHE A 642 -15.49 13.67 12.62
CA PHE A 642 -16.49 14.68 12.22
C PHE A 642 -16.22 16.09 12.78
N GLY A 643 -15.06 16.31 13.41
CA GLY A 643 -14.70 17.60 14.03
C GLY A 643 -14.36 18.73 13.03
N ASP A 644 -13.96 18.37 11.81
CA ASP A 644 -13.58 19.27 10.72
C ASP A 644 -14.76 19.80 9.88
N TYR A 645 -15.99 19.58 10.36
CA TYR A 645 -17.19 20.24 9.85
C TYR A 645 -17.52 21.48 10.68
N ASP A 646 -17.90 22.55 10.00
CA ASP A 646 -18.41 23.81 10.51
C ASP A 646 -19.94 23.84 10.33
N LEU A 647 -20.68 24.13 11.41
CA LEU A 647 -22.13 24.34 11.42
C LEU A 647 -22.44 25.78 10.95
N GLY A 648 -23.47 25.96 10.13
CA GLY A 648 -23.91 27.28 9.67
C GLY A 648 -25.43 27.40 9.59
N GLU A 649 -25.97 28.52 10.04
CA GLU A 649 -27.41 28.84 10.01
C GLU A 649 -27.80 29.51 8.68
N LEU A 650 -29.02 29.28 8.21
CA LEU A 650 -29.59 29.85 7.00
C LEU A 650 -30.65 30.93 7.32
N PRO A 651 -30.95 31.84 6.37
CA PRO A 651 -32.01 32.85 6.55
C PRO A 651 -33.43 32.29 6.76
N ASP A 652 -33.64 30.98 6.58
CA ASP A 652 -34.89 30.27 6.86
C ASP A 652 -34.94 29.62 8.27
N GLY A 653 -33.95 29.90 9.13
CA GLY A 653 -33.84 29.34 10.48
C GLY A 653 -33.40 27.87 10.53
N THR A 654 -33.08 27.26 9.39
CA THR A 654 -32.54 25.90 9.34
C THR A 654 -31.01 25.89 9.25
N TYR A 655 -30.39 24.73 9.47
CA TYR A 655 -28.93 24.62 9.50
C TYR A 655 -28.35 23.85 8.30
N THR A 656 -27.09 24.16 8.02
CA THR A 656 -26.21 23.47 7.09
C THR A 656 -24.93 23.03 7.80
N VAL A 657 -24.26 22.04 7.22
CA VAL A 657 -23.01 21.46 7.74
C VAL A 657 -22.02 21.40 6.60
N SER A 658 -20.90 22.11 6.73
CA SER A 658 -19.91 22.27 5.67
C SER A 658 -18.52 21.88 6.14
N THR A 659 -17.63 21.48 5.23
CA THR A 659 -16.21 21.27 5.55
C THR A 659 -15.33 21.81 4.43
N LYS A 660 -14.09 22.13 4.78
CA LYS A 660 -13.01 22.45 3.83
C LYS A 660 -12.44 21.17 3.19
N ASN A 661 -12.63 20.01 3.83
CA ASN A 661 -12.14 18.70 3.39
C ASN A 661 -13.23 17.88 2.67
N ARG A 662 -13.96 18.50 1.73
CA ARG A 662 -15.04 17.82 0.99
C ARG A 662 -14.48 16.64 0.17
N LYS A 663 -15.26 15.56 0.06
CA LYS A 663 -14.94 14.33 -0.69
C LYS A 663 -13.68 13.59 -0.19
N ALA A 664 -13.45 13.57 1.12
CA ALA A 664 -12.45 12.70 1.74
C ALA A 664 -12.71 11.24 1.35
#